data_AF-U3JIP2-F1
#
_entry.id   AF-U3JIP2-F1
#
_cell.length_a   1.000
_cell.length_b   1.000
_cell.length_c   1.000
_cell.angle_alpha   90.00
_cell.angle_beta   90.00
_cell.angle_gamma   90.00
#
_symmetry.space_group_name_H-M   'P 1'
#
loop_
_entity.id
_entity.type
_entity.pdbx_description
1 polymer ?
#
loop_
_entity_poly.entity_id
_entity_poly.type
_entity_poly.pdbx_seq_one_letter_code
_entity_poly.pdbx_strand_id
1 'polypeptide(L)'
;MEEAPPSPRVFLNHLDSYCGRNIGEYLSSCVVGATLESPEEEEEGDENYSVFEDSTDPKRQVYEIVGTLSKPESTCPRFAKETYAVSSQNELLSHLLECEIVLYNITEDANQIEEAMWAASALHAEIETFAKRKVFILISTIMTWGNSKPPNPENPEIAFNDEDFRKRKSHPSFMDYINAEKHIAKLGRTNKKKFLTYTVASGHQYGAEEGLFHYFFKMCWLGETPAIPVFGDGNNIIPTIHIRDLAVVLQNVAEHKPDLQYVLAVDTSMHTLGEIVKGISKNIGPGKIEKVPKENAFLSKELTQMQLDMLFVNLRMEPLYVKENFNVKWVAEAGLIENIAQVIMEYKQTRGLMPLKVYIHGPPGSGKSTIAKELCKHYKLHYVWINDVISEKIADLERIMAKEADRVEEKAKEGEGEEEGEGEEDNEQEEGENIEAAKELLDEIKENMEQNNGHLDDEFRIKIMKDKLMSMPCRNQGYVLDGFPETYEQAVDLFKEDDEAEGEEEEEEAKGKMPKFNQIIIPEFIFSLTASDEFLTNRIINLPEMKVAGTRYTEDQFLQSLTRFRKINTDDMTVLNYFDELEIHPQFIDIAVYEDPENSLTVPKIIKEIGEPRNYGLTDEEKEALERQAAEERLVKEAQEKAEQEYKEAKEREERMARWEEWNKQQEEVKKQELELLEAQSVPLRNYLMKNVMPTLMQGINECCRIRPEDPVNFLAEYIFKNSPDIDWNKQC
;
A
#
# COMPACT_ATOMS: atom_id res chain seq x y z
N MET A 1 43.15 -32.46 15.47
CA MET A 1 41.87 -31.82 15.15
C MET A 1 41.76 -31.96 13.65
N GLU A 2 41.05 -33.00 13.18
CA GLU A 2 40.62 -33.03 11.78
C GLU A 2 39.66 -31.85 11.62
N GLU A 3 39.99 -30.91 10.73
CA GLU A 3 39.02 -29.90 10.30
C GLU A 3 37.80 -30.64 9.75
N ALA A 4 36.61 -30.28 10.25
CA ALA A 4 35.37 -30.79 9.68
C ALA A 4 35.37 -30.53 8.17
N PRO A 5 34.86 -31.46 7.33
CA PRO A 5 34.81 -31.24 5.89
C PRO A 5 34.13 -29.89 5.61
N PRO A 6 34.60 -29.08 4.65
CA PRO A 6 33.93 -27.84 4.32
C PRO A 6 32.50 -28.14 3.84
N SER A 7 31.53 -27.41 4.39
CA SER A 7 30.12 -27.52 3.99
C SER A 7 29.95 -27.27 2.48
N PRO A 8 29.04 -27.97 1.80
CA PRO A 8 28.82 -27.79 0.38
C PRO A 8 28.24 -26.39 0.10
N ARG A 9 28.93 -25.65 -0.77
CA ARG A 9 28.49 -24.33 -1.24
C ARG A 9 27.51 -24.46 -2.40
N VAL A 10 26.38 -23.78 -2.28
CA VAL A 10 25.30 -23.72 -3.28
C VAL A 10 25.23 -22.30 -3.81
N PHE A 11 25.40 -22.15 -5.12
CA PHE A 11 25.14 -20.89 -5.81
C PHE A 11 23.67 -20.81 -6.22
N LEU A 12 23.02 -19.67 -5.98
CA LEU A 12 21.68 -19.36 -6.50
C LEU A 12 21.67 -17.93 -7.05
N ASN A 13 21.18 -17.73 -8.28
CA ASN A 13 21.04 -16.38 -8.85
C ASN A 13 19.84 -15.64 -8.23
N HIS A 14 19.97 -14.31 -8.07
CA HIS A 14 18.93 -13.42 -7.57
C HIS A 14 18.32 -13.84 -6.22
N LEU A 15 19.13 -13.86 -5.16
CA LEU A 15 18.69 -14.21 -3.80
C LEU A 15 17.63 -13.28 -3.20
N ASP A 16 17.45 -12.09 -3.77
CA ASP A 16 16.44 -11.12 -3.41
C ASP A 16 15.12 -11.29 -4.17
N SER A 17 15.03 -12.22 -5.14
CA SER A 17 13.78 -12.52 -5.83
C SER A 17 12.87 -13.42 -4.99
N TYR A 18 11.59 -13.54 -5.36
CA TYR A 18 10.63 -14.35 -4.63
C TYR A 18 11.05 -15.82 -4.56
N CYS A 19 11.40 -16.41 -5.69
CA CYS A 19 11.89 -17.78 -5.79
C CYS A 19 13.26 -17.94 -5.11
N GLY A 20 14.18 -17.01 -5.37
CA GLY A 20 15.54 -17.03 -4.83
C GLY A 20 15.58 -16.96 -3.30
N ARG A 21 14.73 -16.10 -2.71
CA ARG A 21 14.61 -15.93 -1.26
C ARG A 21 14.10 -17.20 -0.58
N ASN A 22 12.97 -17.72 -1.05
CA ASN A 22 12.33 -18.89 -0.44
C ASN A 22 13.15 -20.17 -0.59
N ILE A 23 13.74 -20.42 -1.78
CA ILE A 23 14.60 -21.58 -2.00
C ILE A 23 15.89 -21.45 -1.18
N GLY A 24 16.51 -20.26 -1.17
CA GLY A 24 17.73 -20.00 -0.42
C GLY A 24 17.53 -20.19 1.08
N GLU A 25 16.45 -19.63 1.63
CA GLU A 25 16.10 -19.79 3.05
C GLU A 25 15.87 -21.25 3.42
N TYR A 26 15.09 -21.99 2.63
CA TYR A 26 14.86 -23.42 2.85
C TYR A 26 16.19 -24.19 2.85
N LEU A 27 16.97 -24.09 1.77
CA LEU A 27 18.23 -24.82 1.63
C LEU A 27 19.26 -24.45 2.71
N SER A 28 19.25 -23.21 3.20
CA SER A 28 20.12 -22.76 4.30
C SER A 28 19.80 -23.42 5.64
N SER A 29 18.63 -24.02 5.79
CA SER A 29 18.21 -24.76 6.99
C SER A 29 18.37 -26.29 6.84
N CYS A 30 18.61 -26.77 5.62
CA CYS A 30 18.65 -28.19 5.31
C CYS A 30 20.00 -28.83 5.68
N VAL A 31 19.92 -30.00 6.32
CA VAL A 31 21.08 -30.87 6.55
C VAL A 31 21.42 -31.62 5.26
N VAL A 32 22.70 -31.62 4.89
CA VAL A 32 23.21 -32.27 3.70
C VAL A 32 23.03 -33.79 3.80
N GLY A 33 22.31 -34.36 2.83
CA GLY A 33 22.05 -35.80 2.75
C GLY A 33 20.79 -36.26 3.48
N ALA A 34 20.03 -35.34 4.08
CA ALA A 34 18.79 -35.67 4.78
C ALA A 34 17.74 -36.35 3.88
N THR A 35 17.77 -36.12 2.56
CA THR A 35 16.80 -36.75 1.64
C THR A 35 17.19 -38.16 1.22
N LEU A 36 18.40 -38.62 1.60
CA LEU A 36 18.90 -39.97 1.33
C LEU A 36 18.55 -40.96 2.46
N GLU A 37 18.13 -40.47 3.62
CA GLU A 37 17.70 -41.29 4.77
C GLU A 37 16.23 -41.69 4.59
N SER A 38 15.91 -42.96 4.86
CA SER A 38 14.54 -43.50 4.74
C SER A 38 13.68 -43.10 5.95
N PRO A 39 12.38 -42.83 5.77
CA PRO A 39 11.50 -42.35 6.84
C PRO A 39 11.34 -43.34 8.02
N GLU A 40 11.66 -44.62 7.84
CA GLU A 40 11.60 -45.64 8.90
C GLU A 40 12.65 -45.45 10.01
N GLU A 41 13.69 -44.63 9.80
CA GLU A 41 14.72 -44.38 10.83
C GLU A 41 14.42 -43.14 11.71
N GLU A 42 13.39 -42.34 11.40
CA GLU A 42 13.02 -41.13 12.16
C GLU A 42 11.99 -41.39 13.29
N GLU A 43 11.24 -42.51 13.30
CA GLU A 43 10.16 -42.75 14.27
C GLU A 43 10.61 -43.19 15.68
N GLU A 44 11.92 -43.31 15.98
CA GLU A 44 12.41 -43.60 17.34
C GLU A 44 12.85 -42.35 18.13
N GLY A 45 12.50 -41.13 17.69
CA GLY A 45 12.84 -39.87 18.37
C GLY A 45 11.64 -39.07 18.86
N ASP A 46 11.48 -38.96 20.18
CA ASP A 46 10.42 -38.24 20.92
C ASP A 46 9.83 -36.98 20.25
N GLU A 47 8.50 -36.98 20.15
CA GLU A 47 7.65 -35.82 19.83
C GLU A 47 7.68 -34.77 20.96
N ASN A 48 8.71 -33.91 20.97
CA ASN A 48 8.66 -32.57 21.59
C ASN A 48 9.97 -31.83 21.36
N TYR A 49 10.10 -31.07 20.26
CA TYR A 49 11.08 -29.98 20.21
C TYR A 49 10.50 -28.74 19.52
N SER A 50 10.23 -27.76 20.37
CA SER A 50 10.02 -26.36 20.03
C SER A 50 11.19 -25.80 19.23
N VAL A 51 10.84 -25.00 18.22
CA VAL A 51 11.72 -24.16 17.41
C VAL A 51 12.53 -23.22 18.33
N PHE A 52 13.83 -23.10 18.09
CA PHE A 52 14.86 -22.37 18.85
C PHE A 52 15.44 -23.07 20.08
N GLU A 53 16.36 -24.01 19.85
CA GLU A 53 17.53 -24.19 20.70
C GLU A 53 18.70 -24.72 19.86
N ASP A 54 19.90 -24.14 20.09
CA ASP A 54 21.16 -24.44 19.40
C ASP A 54 21.42 -25.95 19.28
N SER A 55 21.20 -26.52 18.08
CA SER A 55 21.65 -27.88 17.77
C SER A 55 23.13 -27.86 17.39
N THR A 56 23.99 -27.68 18.40
CA THR A 56 25.43 -27.92 18.26
C THR A 56 25.70 -29.43 18.23
N ASP A 57 25.26 -30.11 17.16
CA ASP A 57 25.80 -31.42 16.79
C ASP A 57 26.86 -31.21 15.68
N PRO A 58 28.17 -31.26 15.99
CA PRO A 58 29.25 -30.86 15.08
C PRO A 58 29.45 -31.78 13.85
N LYS A 59 28.54 -32.74 13.61
CA LYS A 59 28.57 -33.68 12.48
C LYS A 59 27.54 -33.38 11.39
N ARG A 60 26.51 -32.58 11.64
CA ARG A 60 25.48 -32.26 10.64
C ARG A 60 25.87 -31.00 9.87
N GLN A 61 26.26 -31.18 8.60
CA GLN A 61 26.61 -30.06 7.72
C GLN A 61 25.36 -29.48 7.09
N VAL A 62 25.29 -28.16 7.05
CA VAL A 62 24.22 -27.39 6.42
C VAL A 62 24.77 -26.73 5.15
N TYR A 63 23.91 -26.51 4.16
CA TYR A 63 24.33 -25.87 2.91
C TYR A 63 24.74 -24.40 3.12
N GLU A 64 25.86 -24.00 2.49
CA GLU A 64 26.27 -22.60 2.46
C GLU A 64 25.73 -21.91 1.21
N ILE A 65 24.73 -21.05 1.39
CA ILE A 65 24.08 -20.36 0.28
C ILE A 65 24.85 -19.10 -0.09
N VAL A 66 25.22 -18.99 -1.36
CA VAL A 66 25.85 -17.81 -1.96
C VAL A 66 25.16 -17.46 -3.26
N GLY A 67 25.22 -16.20 -3.68
CA GLY A 67 24.46 -15.82 -4.87
C GLY A 67 24.57 -14.37 -5.28
N THR A 68 23.87 -14.04 -6.35
CA THR A 68 23.79 -12.67 -6.89
C THR A 68 22.51 -11.99 -6.40
N LEU A 69 22.48 -10.66 -6.46
CA LEU A 69 21.28 -9.86 -6.21
C LEU A 69 20.77 -9.28 -7.53
N SER A 70 19.46 -9.29 -7.74
CA SER A 70 18.79 -8.69 -8.90
C SER A 70 18.97 -7.17 -8.94
N LYS A 71 18.96 -6.52 -7.76
CA LYS A 71 19.31 -5.11 -7.61
C LYS A 71 20.48 -4.99 -6.63
N PRO A 72 21.55 -4.27 -6.98
CA PRO A 72 22.72 -4.14 -6.12
C PRO A 72 22.44 -3.38 -4.81
N GLU A 73 21.36 -2.59 -4.76
CA GLU A 73 20.93 -1.85 -3.56
C GLU A 73 19.98 -2.66 -2.65
N SER A 74 19.58 -3.87 -3.05
CA SER A 74 18.71 -4.73 -2.23
C SER A 74 19.39 -5.13 -0.92
N THR A 75 18.59 -5.26 0.14
CA THR A 75 19.06 -5.78 1.43
C THR A 75 19.54 -7.22 1.29
N CYS A 76 20.77 -7.49 1.71
CA CYS A 76 21.31 -8.85 1.75
C CYS A 76 20.44 -9.75 2.65
N PRO A 77 19.94 -10.89 2.14
CA PRO A 77 19.16 -11.82 2.95
C PRO A 77 20.00 -12.38 4.11
N ARG A 78 19.38 -12.55 5.28
CA ARG A 78 20.07 -12.99 6.51
C ARG A 78 20.64 -14.41 6.41
N PHE A 79 20.03 -15.27 5.58
CA PHE A 79 20.46 -16.64 5.38
C PHE A 79 21.65 -16.77 4.39
N ALA A 80 21.93 -15.74 3.60
CA ALA A 80 22.98 -15.78 2.59
C ALA A 80 24.35 -15.55 3.24
N LYS A 81 25.29 -16.47 3.01
CA LYS A 81 26.67 -16.34 3.54
C LYS A 81 27.43 -15.23 2.81
N GLU A 82 27.29 -15.17 1.49
CA GLU A 82 27.91 -14.18 0.63
C GLU A 82 26.95 -13.76 -0.50
N THR A 83 26.90 -12.46 -0.80
CA THR A 83 26.17 -11.91 -1.93
C THR A 83 27.13 -11.18 -2.85
N TYR A 84 26.93 -11.34 -4.16
CA TYR A 84 27.82 -10.79 -5.17
C TYR A 84 27.08 -9.75 -6.01
N ALA A 85 27.65 -8.53 -6.08
CA ALA A 85 27.27 -7.55 -7.08
C ALA A 85 28.06 -7.86 -8.35
N VAL A 86 27.39 -8.40 -9.38
CA VAL A 86 28.07 -8.85 -10.61
C VAL A 86 28.66 -7.64 -11.34
N SER A 87 29.98 -7.48 -11.26
CA SER A 87 30.71 -6.42 -11.98
C SER A 87 31.33 -6.92 -13.29
N SER A 88 31.65 -8.23 -13.38
CA SER A 88 32.16 -8.87 -14.60
C SER A 88 31.87 -10.39 -14.64
N GLN A 89 31.76 -10.93 -15.85
CA GLN A 89 31.59 -12.38 -16.09
C GLN A 89 32.75 -13.23 -15.53
N ASN A 90 33.98 -12.73 -15.54
CA ASN A 90 35.14 -13.49 -15.03
C ASN A 90 35.11 -13.65 -13.50
N GLU A 91 34.66 -12.61 -12.80
CA GLU A 91 34.48 -12.65 -11.34
C GLU A 91 33.39 -13.66 -10.97
N LEU A 92 32.24 -13.61 -11.66
CA LEU A 92 31.15 -14.56 -11.46
C LEU A 92 31.61 -16.01 -11.70
N LEU A 93 32.38 -16.27 -12.77
CA LEU A 93 32.93 -17.61 -13.04
C LEU A 93 33.80 -18.12 -11.89
N SER A 94 34.62 -17.25 -11.28
CA SER A 94 35.47 -17.64 -10.15
C SER A 94 34.64 -18.13 -8.95
N HIS A 95 33.54 -17.43 -8.64
CA HIS A 95 32.60 -17.85 -7.58
C HIS A 95 31.85 -19.14 -7.94
N LEU A 96 31.42 -19.31 -9.19
CA LEU A 96 30.79 -20.55 -9.66
C LEU A 96 31.74 -21.76 -9.57
N LEU A 97 33.05 -21.55 -9.78
CA LEU A 97 34.07 -22.58 -9.64
C LEU A 97 34.30 -23.02 -8.19
N GLU A 98 33.95 -22.20 -7.20
CA GLU A 98 34.01 -22.56 -5.78
C GLU A 98 32.81 -23.38 -5.31
N CYS A 99 31.67 -23.30 -6.01
CA CYS A 99 30.41 -23.93 -5.59
C CYS A 99 30.27 -25.38 -6.07
N GLU A 100 29.75 -26.30 -5.24
CA GLU A 100 29.53 -27.69 -5.64
C GLU A 100 28.23 -27.85 -6.43
N ILE A 101 27.22 -27.08 -6.04
CA ILE A 101 25.89 -27.04 -6.66
C ILE A 101 25.66 -25.62 -7.19
N VAL A 102 25.19 -25.51 -8.41
CA VAL A 102 24.84 -24.25 -9.07
C VAL A 102 23.39 -24.32 -9.50
N LEU A 103 22.54 -23.53 -8.87
CA LEU A 103 21.12 -23.37 -9.17
C LEU A 103 20.93 -22.08 -9.96
N TYR A 104 20.33 -22.19 -11.15
CA TYR A 104 19.95 -21.03 -11.95
C TYR A 104 18.43 -21.02 -12.16
N ASN A 105 17.77 -20.02 -11.60
CA ASN A 105 16.38 -19.72 -11.83
C ASN A 105 16.20 -18.81 -13.04
N ILE A 106 15.39 -19.28 -14.00
CA ILE A 106 14.98 -18.47 -15.16
C ILE A 106 13.47 -18.22 -15.20
N THR A 107 12.69 -18.65 -14.20
CA THR A 107 11.22 -18.56 -14.24
C THR A 107 10.67 -17.16 -14.00
N GLU A 108 11.43 -16.27 -13.38
CA GLU A 108 10.99 -14.92 -12.99
C GLU A 108 11.53 -13.82 -13.91
N ASP A 109 12.77 -13.96 -14.40
CA ASP A 109 13.45 -12.97 -15.24
C ASP A 109 14.04 -13.61 -16.50
N ALA A 110 13.52 -13.23 -17.66
CA ALA A 110 13.99 -13.72 -18.95
C ALA A 110 15.43 -13.32 -19.28
N ASN A 111 15.96 -12.24 -18.68
CA ASN A 111 17.35 -11.82 -18.91
C ASN A 111 18.36 -12.83 -18.34
N GLN A 112 17.95 -13.62 -17.34
CA GLN A 112 18.78 -14.65 -16.74
C GLN A 112 19.02 -15.86 -17.64
N ILE A 113 18.27 -16.00 -18.74
CA ILE A 113 18.40 -17.11 -19.68
C ILE A 113 19.78 -17.10 -20.35
N GLU A 114 20.23 -15.94 -20.83
CA GLU A 114 21.54 -15.80 -21.47
C GLU A 114 22.68 -16.03 -20.48
N GLU A 115 22.55 -15.49 -19.26
CA GLU A 115 23.53 -15.70 -18.19
C GLU A 115 23.61 -17.18 -17.79
N ALA A 116 22.49 -17.86 -17.61
CA ALA A 116 22.46 -19.28 -17.28
C ALA A 116 23.12 -20.15 -18.36
N MET A 117 22.85 -19.87 -19.65
CA MET A 117 23.51 -20.55 -20.77
C MET A 117 25.02 -20.29 -20.80
N TRP A 118 25.43 -19.05 -20.54
CA TRP A 118 26.84 -18.67 -20.45
C TRP A 118 27.51 -19.39 -19.27
N ALA A 119 26.93 -19.34 -18.07
CA ALA A 119 27.47 -19.94 -16.84
C ALA A 119 27.68 -21.45 -17.00
N ALA A 120 26.69 -22.15 -17.55
CA ALA A 120 26.81 -23.58 -17.84
C ALA A 120 27.92 -23.87 -18.85
N SER A 121 28.08 -23.02 -19.88
CA SER A 121 29.11 -23.18 -20.91
C SER A 121 30.52 -22.87 -20.38
N ALA A 122 30.64 -21.86 -19.53
CA ALA A 122 31.90 -21.46 -18.90
C ALA A 122 32.37 -22.52 -17.89
N LEU A 123 31.45 -23.06 -17.08
CA LEU A 123 31.74 -24.22 -16.23
C LEU A 123 32.13 -25.44 -17.08
N HIS A 124 31.43 -25.69 -18.19
CA HIS A 124 31.77 -26.79 -19.10
C HIS A 124 33.18 -26.67 -19.69
N ALA A 125 33.60 -25.46 -20.06
CA ALA A 125 34.95 -25.21 -20.57
C ALA A 125 36.05 -25.52 -19.53
N GLU A 126 35.74 -25.37 -18.25
CA GLU A 126 36.65 -25.60 -17.12
C GLU A 126 36.49 -27.01 -16.50
N ILE A 127 35.83 -27.97 -17.15
CA ILE A 127 35.59 -29.33 -16.61
C ILE A 127 36.87 -30.04 -16.15
N GLU A 128 38.00 -29.74 -16.78
CA GLU A 128 39.28 -30.37 -16.42
C GLU A 128 39.79 -29.92 -15.05
N THR A 129 39.49 -28.67 -14.65
CA THR A 129 39.96 -28.05 -13.40
C THR A 129 39.14 -28.46 -12.18
N PHE A 130 38.00 -29.14 -12.38
CA PHE A 130 37.11 -29.55 -11.30
C PHE A 130 37.79 -30.57 -10.36
N ALA A 131 37.97 -30.18 -9.09
CA ALA A 131 38.45 -31.05 -8.03
C ALA A 131 37.38 -32.02 -7.51
N LYS A 132 36.12 -31.56 -7.44
CA LYS A 132 34.94 -32.34 -7.06
C LYS A 132 33.92 -32.34 -8.21
N ARG A 133 33.01 -33.31 -8.21
CA ARG A 133 31.92 -33.38 -9.19
C ARG A 133 30.95 -32.21 -8.94
N LYS A 134 30.71 -31.40 -9.97
CA LYS A 134 29.78 -30.27 -9.91
C LYS A 134 28.41 -30.65 -10.45
N VAL A 135 27.36 -30.09 -9.84
CA VAL A 135 25.97 -30.23 -10.26
C VAL A 135 25.44 -28.85 -10.68
N PHE A 136 24.91 -28.76 -11.88
CA PHE A 136 24.23 -27.57 -12.39
C PHE A 136 22.74 -27.89 -12.56
N ILE A 137 21.86 -27.14 -11.92
CA ILE A 137 20.41 -27.33 -12.00
C ILE A 137 19.80 -26.05 -12.57
N LEU A 138 19.11 -26.18 -13.70
CA LEU A 138 18.30 -25.11 -14.28
C LEU A 138 16.86 -25.26 -13.80
N ILE A 139 16.33 -24.24 -13.14
CA ILE A 139 14.91 -24.13 -12.81
C ILE A 139 14.23 -23.45 -14.00
N SER A 140 13.57 -24.27 -14.82
CA SER A 140 12.78 -23.84 -15.98
C SER A 140 11.28 -23.88 -15.66
N THR A 141 10.45 -23.59 -16.66
CA THR A 141 9.01 -23.48 -16.53
C THR A 141 8.27 -24.49 -17.41
N ILE A 142 7.11 -24.95 -16.95
CA ILE A 142 6.16 -25.74 -17.74
C ILE A 142 5.66 -25.03 -19.01
N MET A 143 5.86 -23.71 -19.16
CA MET A 143 5.52 -22.98 -20.39
C MET A 143 6.29 -23.48 -21.63
N THR A 144 7.37 -24.24 -21.43
CA THR A 144 8.05 -24.98 -22.50
C THR A 144 7.20 -26.11 -23.11
N TRP A 145 6.04 -26.40 -22.51
CA TRP A 145 5.01 -27.31 -22.98
C TRP A 145 3.73 -26.62 -23.44
N GLY A 146 3.61 -25.30 -23.35
CA GLY A 146 2.35 -24.57 -23.49
C GLY A 146 1.53 -24.80 -24.77
N ASN A 147 2.15 -25.28 -25.86
CA ASN A 147 1.48 -25.62 -27.13
C ASN A 147 1.56 -27.12 -27.48
N SER A 148 1.88 -27.97 -26.50
CA SER A 148 1.95 -29.41 -26.67
C SER A 148 0.55 -29.97 -26.87
N LYS A 149 0.40 -30.88 -27.85
CA LYS A 149 -0.85 -31.63 -28.00
C LYS A 149 -0.91 -32.72 -26.92
N PRO A 150 -2.10 -33.06 -26.41
CA PRO A 150 -2.25 -34.09 -25.38
C PRO A 150 -1.53 -35.38 -25.79
N PRO A 151 -0.96 -36.14 -24.84
CA PRO A 151 -0.21 -37.36 -25.13
C PRO A 151 -0.98 -38.34 -26.01
N ASN A 152 -2.29 -38.43 -25.78
CA ASN A 152 -3.22 -39.21 -26.57
C ASN A 152 -4.33 -38.33 -27.16
N PRO A 153 -4.42 -38.18 -28.50
CA PRO A 153 -5.50 -37.44 -29.15
C PRO A 153 -6.89 -38.08 -28.96
N GLU A 154 -6.95 -39.38 -28.69
CA GLU A 154 -8.22 -40.12 -28.48
C GLU A 154 -8.69 -40.03 -27.02
N ASN A 155 -7.79 -39.73 -26.09
CA ASN A 155 -8.12 -39.48 -24.69
C ASN A 155 -7.35 -38.24 -24.17
N PRO A 156 -7.96 -37.04 -24.33
CA PRO A 156 -7.35 -35.78 -23.89
C PRO A 156 -7.14 -35.66 -22.38
N GLU A 157 -7.70 -36.58 -21.58
CA GLU A 157 -7.60 -36.55 -20.13
C GLU A 157 -6.27 -37.08 -19.60
N ILE A 158 -5.50 -37.77 -20.43
CA ILE A 158 -4.20 -38.34 -20.04
C ILE A 158 -3.22 -37.20 -19.78
N ALA A 159 -2.70 -37.13 -18.55
CA ALA A 159 -1.70 -36.16 -18.14
C ALA A 159 -0.33 -36.43 -18.79
N PHE A 160 0.44 -35.36 -19.03
CA PHE A 160 1.84 -35.46 -19.40
C PHE A 160 2.68 -35.92 -18.21
N ASN A 161 3.69 -36.73 -18.48
CA ASN A 161 4.68 -37.16 -17.50
C ASN A 161 6.10 -36.74 -17.92
N ASP A 162 7.07 -37.01 -17.04
CA ASP A 162 8.49 -36.71 -17.25
C ASP A 162 9.07 -37.29 -18.55
N GLU A 163 8.57 -38.43 -19.05
CA GLU A 163 9.11 -39.10 -20.24
C GLU A 163 8.67 -38.44 -21.55
N ASP A 164 7.51 -37.80 -21.56
CA ASP A 164 6.92 -37.16 -22.73
C ASP A 164 7.66 -35.88 -23.16
N PHE A 165 8.67 -35.46 -22.40
CA PHE A 165 9.43 -34.23 -22.61
C PHE A 165 9.98 -34.09 -24.02
N ARG A 166 10.25 -35.20 -24.70
CA ARG A 166 10.80 -35.22 -26.07
C ARG A 166 9.81 -34.74 -27.13
N LYS A 167 8.51 -34.82 -26.87
CA LYS A 167 7.44 -34.46 -27.82
C LYS A 167 6.87 -33.05 -27.57
N ARG A 168 7.35 -32.34 -26.54
CA ARG A 168 6.81 -31.05 -26.13
C ARG A 168 6.97 -29.96 -27.20
N LYS A 169 6.05 -28.99 -27.17
CA LYS A 169 6.10 -27.75 -27.92
C LYS A 169 5.87 -26.56 -26.99
N SER A 170 6.82 -25.64 -27.00
CA SER A 170 6.76 -24.44 -26.16
C SER A 170 5.77 -23.42 -26.69
N HIS A 171 5.28 -22.59 -25.77
CA HIS A 171 4.57 -21.36 -26.12
C HIS A 171 5.52 -20.42 -26.90
N PRO A 172 5.04 -19.61 -27.88
CA PRO A 172 5.91 -18.76 -28.71
C PRO A 172 6.76 -17.79 -27.91
N SER A 173 6.21 -17.23 -26.82
CA SER A 173 6.91 -16.33 -25.89
C SER A 173 8.02 -17.02 -25.08
N PHE A 174 8.06 -18.36 -25.06
CA PHE A 174 8.98 -19.15 -24.24
C PHE A 174 9.95 -20.01 -25.08
N MET A 175 10.24 -19.59 -26.31
CA MET A 175 11.19 -20.28 -27.20
C MET A 175 12.63 -20.25 -26.66
N ASP A 176 13.04 -19.17 -26.01
CA ASP A 176 14.39 -19.06 -25.46
C ASP A 176 14.61 -19.98 -24.26
N TYR A 177 13.56 -20.23 -23.48
CA TYR A 177 13.56 -21.18 -22.36
C TYR A 177 13.86 -22.59 -22.86
N ILE A 178 13.11 -23.08 -23.86
CA ILE A 178 13.34 -24.43 -24.41
C ILE A 178 14.71 -24.54 -25.09
N ASN A 179 15.25 -23.44 -25.64
CA ASN A 179 16.60 -23.40 -26.21
C ASN A 179 17.65 -23.55 -25.10
N ALA A 180 17.50 -22.84 -23.99
CA ALA A 180 18.38 -22.96 -22.82
C ALA A 180 18.34 -24.38 -22.22
N GLU A 181 17.16 -24.98 -22.06
CA GLU A 181 17.01 -26.37 -21.59
C GLU A 181 17.78 -27.35 -22.49
N LYS A 182 17.63 -27.24 -23.82
CA LYS A 182 18.33 -28.10 -24.79
C LYS A 182 19.84 -27.89 -24.74
N HIS A 183 20.28 -26.65 -24.58
CA HIS A 183 21.70 -26.30 -24.49
C HIS A 183 22.33 -26.94 -23.25
N ILE A 184 21.71 -26.77 -22.08
CA ILE A 184 22.20 -27.30 -20.81
C ILE A 184 22.19 -28.84 -20.82
N ALA A 185 21.11 -29.46 -21.31
CA ALA A 185 21.04 -30.91 -21.46
C ALA A 185 22.14 -31.48 -22.37
N LYS A 186 22.55 -30.74 -23.42
CA LYS A 186 23.66 -31.14 -24.30
C LYS A 186 24.99 -31.13 -23.55
N LEU A 187 25.24 -30.13 -22.71
CA LEU A 187 26.48 -30.00 -21.94
C LEU A 187 26.65 -31.18 -20.97
N GLY A 188 25.63 -31.57 -20.21
CA GLY A 188 25.72 -32.70 -19.27
C GLY A 188 25.88 -34.08 -19.90
N ARG A 189 25.69 -34.23 -21.22
CA ARG A 189 25.93 -35.50 -21.92
C ARG A 189 27.40 -35.75 -22.24
N THR A 190 28.25 -34.72 -22.17
CA THR A 190 29.67 -34.83 -22.55
C THR A 190 30.51 -35.58 -21.50
N ASN A 191 30.44 -35.21 -20.21
CA ASN A 191 31.23 -35.84 -19.16
C ASN A 191 30.45 -35.97 -17.83
N LYS A 192 29.57 -36.97 -17.77
CA LYS A 192 28.72 -37.26 -16.61
C LYS A 192 29.49 -37.49 -15.30
N LYS A 193 30.78 -37.83 -15.35
CA LYS A 193 31.58 -38.14 -14.15
C LYS A 193 32.01 -36.88 -13.39
N LYS A 194 32.26 -35.77 -14.11
CA LYS A 194 32.73 -34.51 -13.52
C LYS A 194 31.67 -33.43 -13.46
N PHE A 195 30.77 -33.37 -14.45
CA PHE A 195 29.77 -32.32 -14.56
C PHE A 195 28.40 -32.94 -14.84
N LEU A 196 27.46 -32.73 -13.91
CA LEU A 196 26.06 -33.10 -14.05
C LEU A 196 25.23 -31.88 -14.34
N THR A 197 24.27 -32.02 -15.26
CA THR A 197 23.30 -30.96 -15.56
C THR A 197 21.89 -31.53 -15.45
N TYR A 198 21.03 -30.83 -14.73
CA TYR A 198 19.62 -31.13 -14.59
C TYR A 198 18.77 -29.94 -15.03
N THR A 199 17.59 -30.23 -15.54
CA THR A 199 16.56 -29.26 -15.86
C THR A 199 15.32 -29.64 -15.09
N VAL A 200 14.92 -28.79 -14.16
CA VAL A 200 13.70 -28.95 -13.37
C VAL A 200 12.65 -28.02 -13.96
N ALA A 201 11.60 -28.57 -14.54
CA ALA A 201 10.49 -27.78 -15.07
C ALA A 201 9.45 -27.59 -13.97
N SER A 202 9.41 -26.39 -13.40
CA SER A 202 8.45 -26.07 -12.34
C SER A 202 7.09 -25.72 -12.92
N GLY A 203 6.04 -26.18 -12.23
CA GLY A 203 4.70 -25.60 -12.33
C GLY A 203 4.69 -24.12 -11.97
N HIS A 204 3.53 -23.48 -12.09
CA HIS A 204 3.38 -22.11 -11.61
C HIS A 204 3.53 -22.07 -10.10
N GLN A 205 4.50 -21.27 -9.65
CA GLN A 205 4.94 -21.24 -8.26
C GLN A 205 3.96 -20.42 -7.40
N TYR A 206 3.56 -20.95 -6.23
CA TYR A 206 2.75 -20.26 -5.23
C TYR A 206 3.28 -20.50 -3.80
N GLY A 207 2.75 -19.78 -2.81
CA GLY A 207 3.21 -19.80 -1.41
C GLY A 207 3.92 -18.51 -0.98
N ALA A 208 4.14 -18.33 0.33
CA ALA A 208 4.86 -17.19 0.92
C ALA A 208 4.40 -15.75 0.56
N GLU A 209 4.77 -15.19 -0.59
CA GLU A 209 4.47 -13.80 -1.03
C GLU A 209 3.61 -13.75 -2.32
N GLU A 210 3.24 -14.94 -2.80
CA GLU A 210 2.43 -15.41 -3.95
C GLU A 210 2.61 -14.77 -5.33
N GLY A 211 3.68 -15.21 -6.02
CA GLY A 211 4.07 -14.87 -7.41
C GLY A 211 2.95 -14.65 -8.45
N LEU A 212 2.44 -15.70 -9.12
CA LEU A 212 1.50 -15.53 -10.23
C LEU A 212 0.11 -15.08 -9.77
N PHE A 213 -0.34 -15.57 -8.60
CA PHE A 213 -1.70 -15.34 -8.09
C PHE A 213 -1.83 -14.06 -7.26
N HIS A 214 -0.74 -13.31 -7.07
CA HIS A 214 -0.72 -12.06 -6.30
C HIS A 214 -1.85 -11.11 -6.65
N TYR A 215 -2.12 -10.95 -7.96
CA TYR A 215 -3.16 -10.08 -8.48
C TYR A 215 -4.53 -10.41 -7.86
N PHE A 216 -4.90 -11.70 -7.82
CA PHE A 216 -6.19 -12.14 -7.27
C PHE A 216 -6.23 -11.98 -5.74
N PHE A 217 -5.14 -12.32 -5.05
CA PHE A 217 -5.03 -12.14 -3.60
C PHE A 217 -5.17 -10.66 -3.20
N LYS A 218 -4.48 -9.76 -3.91
CA LYS A 218 -4.53 -8.32 -3.68
C LYS A 218 -5.92 -7.75 -3.95
N MET A 219 -6.56 -8.12 -5.06
CA MET A 219 -7.93 -7.70 -5.36
C MET A 219 -8.93 -8.17 -4.29
N CYS A 220 -8.84 -9.43 -3.86
CA CYS A 220 -9.66 -9.96 -2.79
C CYS A 220 -9.44 -9.23 -1.47
N TRP A 221 -8.18 -8.92 -1.14
CA TRP A 221 -7.80 -8.23 0.08
C TRP A 221 -8.35 -6.80 0.14
N LEU A 222 -8.24 -6.06 -0.96
CA LEU A 222 -8.73 -4.67 -1.03
C LEU A 222 -10.26 -4.61 -1.00
N GLY A 223 -10.95 -5.65 -1.51
CA GLY A 223 -12.41 -5.76 -1.43
C GLY A 223 -13.16 -4.71 -2.27
N GLU A 224 -12.49 -4.11 -3.25
CA GLU A 224 -13.05 -3.03 -4.10
C GLU A 224 -14.10 -3.55 -5.09
N THR A 225 -14.02 -4.82 -5.48
CA THR A 225 -14.93 -5.42 -6.45
C THR A 225 -15.87 -6.45 -5.79
N PRO A 226 -17.17 -6.44 -6.15
CA PRO A 226 -18.14 -7.37 -5.59
C PRO A 226 -17.96 -8.81 -6.10
N ALA A 227 -17.25 -8.99 -7.22
CA ALA A 227 -16.86 -10.27 -7.77
C ALA A 227 -15.43 -10.19 -8.33
N ILE A 228 -14.73 -11.32 -8.33
CA ILE A 228 -13.35 -11.42 -8.83
C ILE A 228 -13.37 -11.89 -10.29
N PRO A 229 -12.69 -11.19 -11.22
CA PRO A 229 -12.70 -11.54 -12.62
C PRO A 229 -11.90 -12.82 -12.89
N VAL A 230 -12.50 -13.76 -13.60
CA VAL A 230 -11.85 -14.95 -14.17
C VAL A 230 -11.72 -14.73 -15.68
N PHE A 231 -10.49 -14.73 -16.19
CA PHE A 231 -10.23 -14.42 -17.59
C PHE A 231 -10.55 -15.62 -18.50
N GLY A 232 -11.51 -15.45 -19.41
CA GLY A 232 -12.05 -16.49 -20.27
C GLY A 232 -13.05 -17.39 -19.53
N ASP A 233 -13.16 -18.65 -19.98
CA ASP A 233 -14.14 -19.59 -19.42
C ASP A 233 -13.74 -20.12 -18.03
N GLY A 234 -12.45 -19.99 -17.67
CA GLY A 234 -11.89 -20.49 -16.41
C GLY A 234 -11.61 -21.99 -16.37
N ASN A 235 -11.99 -22.75 -17.39
CA ASN A 235 -11.88 -24.22 -17.45
C ASN A 235 -10.47 -24.75 -17.77
N ASN A 236 -9.49 -23.86 -17.93
CA ASN A 236 -8.13 -24.25 -18.24
C ASN A 236 -7.41 -24.74 -16.97
N ILE A 237 -6.71 -25.87 -17.09
CA ILE A 237 -5.98 -26.48 -15.98
C ILE A 237 -4.58 -25.88 -15.90
N ILE A 238 -4.25 -25.38 -14.72
CA ILE A 238 -2.99 -24.68 -14.45
C ILE A 238 -2.16 -25.58 -13.52
N PRO A 239 -1.08 -26.22 -14.01
CA PRO A 239 -0.21 -26.97 -13.13
C PRO A 239 0.56 -26.03 -12.20
N THR A 240 0.45 -26.26 -10.91
CA THR A 240 1.04 -25.43 -9.86
C THR A 240 2.08 -26.19 -9.05
N ILE A 241 2.88 -25.47 -8.27
CA ILE A 241 3.75 -26.08 -7.24
C ILE A 241 3.99 -25.07 -6.11
N HIS A 242 3.93 -25.54 -4.87
CA HIS A 242 4.29 -24.70 -3.73
C HIS A 242 5.81 -24.44 -3.71
N ILE A 243 6.24 -23.22 -3.38
CA ILE A 243 7.64 -22.83 -3.47
C ILE A 243 8.57 -23.64 -2.56
N ARG A 244 8.06 -24.06 -1.39
CA ARG A 244 8.80 -24.97 -0.48
C ARG A 244 8.92 -26.37 -1.05
N ASP A 245 7.88 -26.89 -1.71
CA ASP A 245 7.93 -28.21 -2.35
C ASP A 245 8.91 -28.21 -3.52
N LEU A 246 8.96 -27.12 -4.29
CA LEU A 246 9.98 -26.94 -5.32
C LEU A 246 11.39 -26.97 -4.71
N ALA A 247 11.62 -26.30 -3.57
CA ALA A 247 12.91 -26.32 -2.89
C ALA A 247 13.31 -27.74 -2.42
N VAL A 248 12.35 -28.52 -1.90
CA VAL A 248 12.56 -29.93 -1.51
C VAL A 248 12.92 -30.79 -2.72
N VAL A 249 12.25 -30.58 -3.86
CA VAL A 249 12.56 -31.29 -5.11
C VAL A 249 13.97 -30.93 -5.59
N LEU A 250 14.37 -29.66 -5.53
CA LEU A 250 15.72 -29.23 -5.91
C LEU A 250 16.80 -29.84 -5.01
N GLN A 251 16.55 -29.93 -3.70
CA GLN A 251 17.42 -30.63 -2.77
C GLN A 251 17.57 -32.10 -3.16
N ASN A 252 16.45 -32.80 -3.41
CA ASN A 252 16.46 -34.21 -3.82
C ASN A 252 17.23 -34.42 -5.12
N VAL A 253 17.05 -33.55 -6.13
CA VAL A 253 17.80 -33.63 -7.39
C VAL A 253 19.31 -33.44 -7.15
N ALA A 254 19.70 -32.52 -6.27
CA ALA A 254 21.09 -32.27 -5.93
C ALA A 254 21.75 -33.44 -5.17
N GLU A 255 21.01 -34.11 -4.29
CA GLU A 255 21.49 -35.21 -3.45
C GLU A 255 21.47 -36.56 -4.19
N HIS A 256 20.30 -36.99 -4.68
CA HIS A 256 20.08 -38.29 -5.35
C HIS A 256 20.77 -38.38 -6.72
N LYS A 257 20.96 -37.23 -7.41
CA LYS A 257 21.61 -37.16 -8.73
C LYS A 257 21.00 -38.17 -9.72
N PRO A 258 19.73 -38.01 -10.08
CA PRO A 258 18.98 -38.98 -10.88
C PRO A 258 19.62 -39.23 -12.25
N ASP A 259 19.29 -40.38 -12.85
CA ASP A 259 19.72 -40.70 -14.23
C ASP A 259 18.97 -39.85 -15.27
N LEU A 260 17.75 -39.45 -14.94
CA LEU A 260 16.92 -38.58 -15.77
C LEU A 260 17.38 -37.12 -15.63
N GLN A 261 17.75 -36.49 -16.74
CA GLN A 261 18.23 -35.11 -16.77
C GLN A 261 17.10 -34.07 -16.68
N TYR A 262 15.86 -34.48 -16.95
CA TYR A 262 14.69 -33.60 -17.01
C TYR A 262 13.70 -34.07 -15.95
N VAL A 263 13.37 -33.22 -14.99
CA VAL A 263 12.47 -33.53 -13.88
C VAL A 263 11.31 -32.55 -13.92
N LEU A 264 10.08 -33.07 -13.87
CA LEU A 264 8.86 -32.29 -13.78
C LEU A 264 8.51 -32.07 -12.31
N ALA A 265 8.43 -30.81 -11.89
CA ALA A 265 8.10 -30.42 -10.53
C ALA A 265 6.76 -29.68 -10.52
N VAL A 266 5.68 -30.44 -10.38
CA VAL A 266 4.30 -29.96 -10.22
C VAL A 266 3.69 -30.64 -9.00
N ASP A 267 2.66 -30.05 -8.41
CA ASP A 267 1.81 -30.74 -7.45
C ASP A 267 0.89 -31.75 -8.15
N THR A 268 0.12 -32.52 -7.37
CA THR A 268 -0.76 -33.56 -7.92
C THR A 268 -2.13 -33.02 -8.31
N SER A 269 -2.33 -31.71 -8.10
CA SER A 269 -3.61 -31.08 -8.29
C SER A 269 -3.86 -30.77 -9.76
N MET A 270 -5.13 -30.90 -10.17
CA MET A 270 -5.58 -30.63 -11.54
C MET A 270 -6.63 -29.53 -11.54
N HIS A 271 -6.41 -28.52 -10.70
CA HIS A 271 -7.35 -27.43 -10.51
C HIS A 271 -7.40 -26.52 -11.74
N THR A 272 -8.61 -26.10 -12.06
CA THR A 272 -8.87 -25.10 -13.10
C THR A 272 -8.59 -23.69 -12.59
N LEU A 273 -8.34 -22.73 -13.49
CA LEU A 273 -8.21 -21.32 -13.12
C LEU A 273 -9.45 -20.82 -12.36
N GLY A 274 -10.65 -21.22 -12.80
CA GLY A 274 -11.90 -20.86 -12.16
C GLY A 274 -12.00 -21.35 -10.72
N GLU A 275 -11.63 -22.61 -10.46
CA GLU A 275 -11.62 -23.19 -9.11
C GLU A 275 -10.58 -22.52 -8.20
N ILE A 276 -9.37 -22.25 -8.72
CA ILE A 276 -8.33 -21.54 -7.97
C ILE A 276 -8.83 -20.15 -7.55
N VAL A 277 -9.36 -19.37 -8.51
CA VAL A 277 -9.86 -18.01 -8.22
C VAL A 277 -11.08 -18.05 -7.30
N LYS A 278 -11.97 -19.04 -7.44
CA LYS A 278 -13.10 -19.27 -6.52
C LYS A 278 -12.61 -19.61 -5.11
N GLY A 279 -11.60 -20.46 -4.97
CA GLY A 279 -10.98 -20.82 -3.70
C GLY A 279 -10.36 -19.62 -2.98
N ILE A 280 -9.64 -18.76 -3.72
CA ILE A 280 -9.09 -17.51 -3.19
C ILE A 280 -10.23 -16.55 -2.78
N SER A 281 -11.22 -16.37 -3.66
CA SER A 281 -12.36 -15.46 -3.42
C SER A 281 -13.19 -15.87 -2.21
N LYS A 282 -13.44 -17.17 -1.99
CA LYS A 282 -14.19 -17.67 -0.82
C LYS A 282 -13.50 -17.39 0.51
N ASN A 283 -12.16 -17.44 0.54
CA ASN A 283 -11.41 -17.39 1.80
C ASN A 283 -10.87 -16.00 2.15
N ILE A 284 -10.62 -15.16 1.14
CA ILE A 284 -10.10 -13.79 1.35
C ILE A 284 -11.11 -12.75 0.87
N GLY A 285 -11.81 -13.01 -0.22
CA GLY A 285 -12.60 -12.03 -0.95
C GLY A 285 -14.11 -12.14 -0.72
N PRO A 286 -14.92 -11.67 -1.69
CA PRO A 286 -16.38 -11.65 -1.59
C PRO A 286 -17.04 -13.03 -1.84
N GLY A 287 -16.27 -14.08 -2.14
CA GLY A 287 -16.77 -15.41 -2.49
C GLY A 287 -17.36 -15.54 -3.90
N LYS A 288 -17.56 -14.42 -4.61
CA LYS A 288 -18.13 -14.39 -5.97
C LYS A 288 -17.05 -14.24 -7.04
N ILE A 289 -17.27 -14.88 -8.18
CA ILE A 289 -16.41 -14.80 -9.37
C ILE A 289 -17.25 -14.38 -10.58
N GLU A 290 -16.63 -13.67 -11.51
CA GLU A 290 -17.26 -13.21 -12.76
C GLU A 290 -16.38 -13.58 -13.95
N LYS A 291 -16.93 -14.28 -14.94
CA LYS A 291 -16.20 -14.62 -16.17
C LYS A 291 -16.12 -13.40 -17.07
N VAL A 292 -14.91 -13.00 -17.43
CA VAL A 292 -14.65 -11.85 -18.30
C VAL A 292 -13.93 -12.27 -19.58
N PRO A 293 -14.18 -11.63 -20.73
CA PRO A 293 -13.44 -11.91 -21.97
C PRO A 293 -11.93 -11.82 -21.78
N LYS A 294 -11.16 -12.65 -22.50
CA LYS A 294 -9.69 -12.71 -22.38
C LYS A 294 -9.04 -11.39 -22.74
N GLU A 295 -9.66 -10.62 -23.63
CA GLU A 295 -9.21 -9.29 -24.06
C GLU A 295 -9.13 -8.30 -22.88
N ASN A 296 -10.01 -8.45 -21.90
CA ASN A 296 -10.03 -7.57 -20.73
C ASN A 296 -8.81 -7.80 -19.82
N ALA A 297 -8.19 -8.98 -19.87
CA ALA A 297 -6.97 -9.26 -19.10
C ALA A 297 -5.83 -8.32 -19.51
N PHE A 298 -5.76 -7.94 -20.80
CA PHE A 298 -4.75 -7.03 -21.34
C PHE A 298 -4.96 -5.56 -20.97
N LEU A 299 -6.13 -5.21 -20.41
CA LEU A 299 -6.39 -3.87 -19.88
C LEU A 299 -5.79 -3.68 -18.48
N SER A 300 -5.48 -4.78 -17.78
CA SER A 300 -4.88 -4.72 -16.46
C SER A 300 -3.43 -4.25 -16.56
N LYS A 301 -3.09 -3.17 -15.83
CA LYS A 301 -1.71 -2.66 -15.77
C LYS A 301 -0.82 -3.48 -14.83
N GLU A 302 -1.42 -4.27 -13.94
CA GLU A 302 -0.71 -5.04 -12.91
C GLU A 302 -0.18 -6.39 -13.42
N LEU A 303 -0.74 -6.94 -14.51
CA LEU A 303 -0.32 -8.21 -15.08
C LEU A 303 0.59 -7.99 -16.30
N THR A 304 1.75 -8.63 -16.28
CA THR A 304 2.67 -8.67 -17.43
C THR A 304 2.16 -9.65 -18.49
N GLN A 305 2.58 -9.46 -19.75
CA GLN A 305 2.26 -10.40 -20.85
C GLN A 305 2.67 -11.85 -20.51
N MET A 306 3.81 -12.02 -19.84
CA MET A 306 4.30 -13.33 -19.41
C MET A 306 3.34 -13.98 -18.41
N GLN A 307 2.84 -13.23 -17.43
CA GLN A 307 1.85 -13.74 -16.46
C GLN A 307 0.51 -14.06 -17.12
N LEU A 308 0.07 -13.27 -18.11
CA LEU A 308 -1.14 -13.56 -18.88
C LEU A 308 -1.01 -14.87 -19.67
N ASP A 309 0.12 -15.06 -20.36
CA ASP A 309 0.41 -16.30 -21.08
C ASP A 309 0.40 -17.52 -20.13
N MET A 310 0.92 -17.36 -18.91
CA MET A 310 0.86 -18.38 -17.85
C MET A 310 -0.56 -18.68 -17.38
N LEU A 311 -1.39 -17.66 -17.16
CA LEU A 311 -2.79 -17.85 -16.72
C LEU A 311 -3.67 -18.51 -17.79
N PHE A 312 -3.31 -18.41 -19.07
CA PHE A 312 -4.05 -19.04 -20.18
C PHE A 312 -3.55 -20.44 -20.55
N VAL A 313 -2.58 -20.97 -19.82
CA VAL A 313 -2.08 -22.32 -20.05
C VAL A 313 -3.19 -23.34 -19.75
N ASN A 314 -3.24 -24.42 -20.53
CA ASN A 314 -4.11 -25.56 -20.30
C ASN A 314 -3.31 -26.84 -20.44
N LEU A 315 -2.76 -27.33 -19.34
CA LEU A 315 -1.91 -28.51 -19.30
C LEU A 315 -2.33 -29.41 -18.13
N ARG A 316 -2.44 -30.72 -18.40
CA ARG A 316 -2.58 -31.75 -17.36
C ARG A 316 -1.23 -32.42 -17.18
N MET A 317 -0.66 -32.40 -15.99
CA MET A 317 0.71 -32.85 -15.72
C MET A 317 0.78 -33.65 -14.43
N GLU A 318 1.47 -34.78 -14.43
CA GLU A 318 1.69 -35.59 -13.22
C GLU A 318 3.19 -35.88 -13.02
N PRO A 319 3.75 -35.63 -11.82
CA PRO A 319 5.18 -35.76 -11.55
C PRO A 319 5.53 -37.19 -11.12
N LEU A 320 5.33 -38.17 -12.00
CA LEU A 320 5.54 -39.61 -11.69
C LEU A 320 6.94 -39.88 -11.16
N TYR A 321 7.97 -39.26 -11.75
CA TYR A 321 9.35 -39.52 -11.35
C TYR A 321 9.65 -39.06 -9.92
N VAL A 322 9.13 -37.88 -9.54
CA VAL A 322 9.33 -37.30 -8.20
C VAL A 322 8.62 -38.15 -7.15
N LYS A 323 7.37 -38.56 -7.41
CA LYS A 323 6.59 -39.41 -6.49
C LYS A 323 7.24 -40.76 -6.22
N GLU A 324 7.75 -41.41 -7.27
CA GLU A 324 8.27 -42.78 -7.15
C GLU A 324 9.70 -42.85 -6.62
N ASN A 325 10.53 -41.83 -6.86
CA ASN A 325 11.98 -41.91 -6.62
C ASN A 325 12.51 -40.95 -5.56
N PHE A 326 11.78 -39.92 -5.16
CA PHE A 326 12.25 -38.94 -4.17
C PHE A 326 11.50 -39.06 -2.84
N ASN A 327 12.20 -38.80 -1.75
CA ASN A 327 11.62 -38.69 -0.42
C ASN A 327 11.24 -37.22 -0.18
N VAL A 328 10.02 -36.86 -0.59
CA VAL A 328 9.50 -35.49 -0.49
C VAL A 328 8.50 -35.41 0.65
N LYS A 329 8.82 -34.63 1.69
CA LYS A 329 7.84 -34.19 2.70
C LYS A 329 7.04 -33.02 2.11
N TRP A 330 5.94 -33.35 1.43
CA TRP A 330 5.10 -32.35 0.76
C TRP A 330 4.41 -31.42 1.76
N VAL A 331 4.47 -30.13 1.48
CA VAL A 331 3.66 -29.10 2.14
C VAL A 331 2.29 -29.01 1.49
N ALA A 332 2.21 -29.08 0.15
CA ALA A 332 0.94 -28.92 -0.57
C ALA A 332 0.78 -29.89 -1.74
N GLU A 333 0.85 -31.21 -1.46
CA GLU A 333 0.69 -32.26 -2.50
C GLU A 333 -0.65 -32.17 -3.24
N ALA A 334 -1.73 -31.91 -2.49
CA ALA A 334 -3.10 -31.77 -3.01
C ALA A 334 -3.38 -30.39 -3.66
N GLY A 335 -2.37 -29.53 -3.75
CA GLY A 335 -2.42 -28.24 -4.42
C GLY A 335 -2.90 -27.08 -3.54
N LEU A 336 -3.14 -25.95 -4.21
CA LEU A 336 -3.45 -24.67 -3.57
C LEU A 336 -4.79 -24.65 -2.84
N ILE A 337 -5.84 -25.29 -3.38
CA ILE A 337 -7.21 -25.18 -2.85
C ILE A 337 -7.33 -25.85 -1.47
N GLU A 338 -6.80 -27.06 -1.34
CA GLU A 338 -6.85 -27.81 -0.07
C GLU A 338 -5.98 -27.15 1.02
N ASN A 339 -4.88 -26.51 0.62
CA ASN A 339 -3.91 -25.90 1.55
C ASN A 339 -4.04 -24.37 1.65
N ILE A 340 -5.16 -23.83 1.17
CA ILE A 340 -5.38 -22.39 1.01
C ILE A 340 -5.28 -21.62 2.34
N ALA A 341 -5.74 -22.19 3.45
CA ALA A 341 -5.69 -21.55 4.76
C ALA A 341 -4.24 -21.30 5.21
N GLN A 342 -3.36 -22.28 5.01
CA GLN A 342 -1.93 -22.13 5.28
C GLN A 342 -1.29 -21.10 4.35
N VAL A 343 -1.59 -21.15 3.04
CA VAL A 343 -1.05 -20.20 2.06
C VAL A 343 -1.46 -18.77 2.37
N ILE A 344 -2.71 -18.54 2.82
CA ILE A 344 -3.19 -17.22 3.25
C ILE A 344 -2.43 -16.73 4.49
N MET A 345 -2.14 -17.62 5.44
CA MET A 345 -1.36 -17.25 6.62
C MET A 345 0.06 -16.85 6.23
N GLU A 346 0.72 -17.63 5.37
CA GLU A 346 2.05 -17.32 4.84
C GLU A 346 2.06 -15.98 4.10
N TYR A 347 1.05 -15.73 3.25
CA TYR A 347 0.86 -14.46 2.56
C TYR A 347 0.80 -13.28 3.53
N LYS A 348 -0.08 -13.38 4.53
CA LYS A 348 -0.27 -12.34 5.55
C LYS A 348 1.02 -12.04 6.30
N GLN A 349 1.73 -13.07 6.73
CA GLN A 349 2.98 -12.94 7.48
C GLN A 349 4.08 -12.29 6.64
N THR A 350 4.29 -12.76 5.41
CA THR A 350 5.44 -12.31 4.60
C THR A 350 5.26 -10.87 4.11
N ARG A 351 4.02 -10.44 3.86
CA ARG A 351 3.68 -9.08 3.45
C ARG A 351 3.40 -8.13 4.62
N GLY A 352 3.39 -8.63 5.86
CA GLY A 352 3.05 -7.85 7.05
C GLY A 352 1.59 -7.39 7.08
N LEU A 353 0.69 -8.11 6.40
CA LEU A 353 -0.74 -7.80 6.33
C LEU A 353 -1.42 -8.32 7.60
N MET A 354 -1.58 -7.44 8.58
CA MET A 354 -2.27 -7.75 9.83
C MET A 354 -3.44 -6.80 10.06
N PRO A 355 -4.64 -7.31 10.35
CA PRO A 355 -5.81 -6.48 10.58
C PRO A 355 -5.57 -5.58 11.80
N LEU A 356 -5.75 -4.27 11.62
CA LEU A 356 -5.64 -3.30 12.71
C LEU A 356 -7.04 -3.00 13.26
N LYS A 357 -7.28 -3.37 14.50
CA LYS A 357 -8.60 -3.26 15.15
C LYS A 357 -8.52 -2.26 16.30
N VAL A 358 -9.25 -1.16 16.18
CA VAL A 358 -9.20 -0.05 17.14
C VAL A 358 -10.58 0.23 17.70
N TYR A 359 -10.68 0.41 19.02
CA TYR A 359 -11.88 0.85 19.70
C TYR A 359 -11.69 2.25 20.30
N ILE A 360 -12.59 3.17 19.97
CA ILE A 360 -12.57 4.55 20.47
C ILE A 360 -13.74 4.76 21.41
N HIS A 361 -13.41 4.94 22.69
CA HIS A 361 -14.33 5.25 23.76
C HIS A 361 -14.25 6.74 24.14
N GLY A 362 -15.32 7.30 24.70
CA GLY A 362 -15.31 8.67 25.24
C GLY A 362 -16.67 9.37 25.23
N PRO A 363 -16.80 10.53 25.90
CA PRO A 363 -18.07 11.23 26.05
C PRO A 363 -18.56 11.83 24.72
N PRO A 364 -19.87 12.06 24.53
CA PRO A 364 -20.36 12.75 23.32
C PRO A 364 -19.73 14.15 23.19
N GLY A 365 -19.49 14.60 21.96
CA GLY A 365 -18.85 15.91 21.71
C GLY A 365 -17.32 15.96 21.83
N SER A 366 -16.67 14.85 22.21
CA SER A 366 -15.20 14.74 22.28
C SER A 366 -14.51 14.63 20.91
N GLY A 367 -15.27 14.41 19.83
CA GLY A 367 -14.75 14.26 18.48
C GLY A 367 -14.30 12.84 18.12
N LYS A 368 -14.80 11.81 18.81
CA LYS A 368 -14.57 10.38 18.49
C LYS A 368 -14.75 10.07 17.01
N SER A 369 -15.90 10.41 16.44
CA SER A 369 -16.20 10.13 15.04
C SER A 369 -15.24 10.84 14.08
N THR A 370 -14.74 12.02 14.43
CA THR A 370 -13.73 12.73 13.63
C THR A 370 -12.40 11.98 13.65
N ILE A 371 -11.92 11.62 14.84
CA ILE A 371 -10.67 10.86 15.04
C ILE A 371 -10.77 9.49 14.35
N ALA A 372 -11.89 8.79 14.52
CA ALA A 372 -12.14 7.50 13.91
C ALA A 372 -12.06 7.57 12.38
N LYS A 373 -12.71 8.56 11.76
CA LYS A 373 -12.65 8.76 10.30
C LYS A 373 -11.26 9.12 9.81
N GLU A 374 -10.51 9.92 10.56
CA GLU A 374 -9.15 10.29 10.19
C GLU A 374 -8.19 9.09 10.29
N LEU A 375 -8.34 8.25 11.32
CA LEU A 375 -7.60 6.99 11.46
C LEU A 375 -7.96 6.00 10.35
N CYS A 376 -9.25 5.86 10.01
CA CYS A 376 -9.68 5.04 8.88
C CYS A 376 -9.05 5.49 7.57
N LYS A 377 -8.93 6.80 7.33
CA LYS A 377 -8.27 7.35 6.14
C LYS A 377 -6.75 7.09 6.14
N HIS A 378 -6.10 7.26 7.28
CA HIS A 378 -4.64 7.07 7.40
C HIS A 378 -4.24 5.60 7.23
N TYR A 379 -4.98 4.68 7.85
CA TYR A 379 -4.66 3.25 7.87
C TYR A 379 -5.42 2.43 6.81
N LYS A 380 -6.32 3.04 6.04
CA LYS A 380 -7.25 2.36 5.10
C LYS A 380 -8.04 1.25 5.81
N LEU A 381 -8.76 1.63 6.86
CA LEU A 381 -9.59 0.72 7.66
C LEU A 381 -11.08 1.01 7.47
N HIS A 382 -11.92 0.05 7.84
CA HIS A 382 -13.36 0.22 7.85
C HIS A 382 -13.83 1.01 9.07
N TYR A 383 -14.53 2.12 8.83
CA TYR A 383 -15.22 2.86 9.88
C TYR A 383 -16.51 2.12 10.24
N VAL A 384 -16.64 1.70 11.51
CA VAL A 384 -17.77 0.92 11.96
C VAL A 384 -18.54 1.70 13.02
N TRP A 385 -19.72 2.17 12.63
CA TRP A 385 -20.67 2.85 13.49
C TRP A 385 -22.02 2.15 13.47
N ILE A 386 -22.57 1.86 14.64
CA ILE A 386 -23.74 0.97 14.79
C ILE A 386 -24.93 1.36 13.91
N ASN A 387 -25.23 2.65 13.76
CA ASN A 387 -26.38 3.08 12.94
C ASN A 387 -26.10 2.95 11.44
N ASP A 388 -24.86 3.16 10.98
CA ASP A 388 -24.49 2.93 9.58
C ASP A 388 -24.56 1.43 9.27
N VAL A 389 -24.08 0.58 10.19
CA VAL A 389 -24.11 -0.89 10.03
C VAL A 389 -25.53 -1.43 9.95
N ILE A 390 -26.43 -0.94 10.82
CA ILE A 390 -27.86 -1.30 10.76
C ILE A 390 -28.46 -0.89 9.42
N SER A 391 -28.19 0.34 8.98
CA SER A 391 -28.72 0.86 7.72
C SER A 391 -28.19 0.09 6.50
N GLU A 392 -26.90 -0.26 6.52
CA GLU A 392 -26.24 -1.07 5.49
C GLU A 392 -26.85 -2.48 5.43
N LYS A 393 -27.02 -3.15 6.59
CA LYS A 393 -27.62 -4.49 6.66
C LYS A 393 -29.05 -4.48 6.10
N ILE A 394 -29.87 -3.48 6.44
CA ILE A 394 -31.23 -3.33 5.90
C ILE A 394 -31.19 -3.16 4.38
N ALA A 395 -30.31 -2.28 3.88
CA ALA A 395 -30.17 -2.04 2.44
C ALA A 395 -29.68 -3.28 1.67
N ASP A 396 -28.79 -4.08 2.27
CA ASP A 396 -28.30 -5.32 1.68
C ASP A 396 -29.40 -6.39 1.62
N LEU A 397 -30.19 -6.54 2.69
CA LEU A 397 -31.36 -7.43 2.71
C LEU A 397 -32.39 -7.00 1.65
N GLU A 398 -32.68 -5.71 1.53
CA GLU A 398 -33.57 -5.17 0.49
C GLU A 398 -33.03 -5.39 -0.93
N ARG A 399 -31.71 -5.30 -1.12
CA ARG A 399 -31.06 -5.59 -2.41
C ARG A 399 -31.18 -7.07 -2.79
N ILE A 400 -31.02 -7.97 -1.82
CA ILE A 400 -31.21 -9.41 -2.02
C ILE A 400 -32.65 -9.69 -2.47
N MET A 401 -33.64 -9.07 -1.82
CA MET A 401 -35.05 -9.19 -2.21
C MET A 401 -35.35 -8.62 -3.60
N ALA A 402 -34.75 -7.49 -3.97
CA ALA A 402 -34.97 -6.87 -5.28
C ALA A 402 -34.44 -7.74 -6.43
N LYS A 403 -33.25 -8.33 -6.27
CA LYS A 403 -32.67 -9.24 -7.27
C LYS A 403 -33.52 -10.48 -7.51
N GLU A 404 -34.22 -10.95 -6.49
CA GLU A 404 -35.14 -12.07 -6.63
C GLU A 404 -36.41 -11.67 -7.40
N ALA A 405 -36.98 -10.49 -7.13
CA ALA A 405 -38.12 -9.99 -7.89
C ALA A 405 -37.82 -9.90 -9.40
N ASP A 406 -36.61 -9.44 -9.74
CA ASP A 406 -36.14 -9.37 -11.13
C ASP A 406 -35.94 -10.78 -11.75
N ARG A 407 -35.36 -11.74 -11.01
CA ARG A 407 -35.20 -13.14 -11.45
C ARG A 407 -36.54 -13.85 -11.68
N VAL A 408 -37.52 -13.65 -10.79
CA VAL A 408 -38.88 -14.21 -10.93
C VAL A 408 -39.60 -13.60 -12.13
N GLU A 409 -39.40 -12.31 -12.41
CA GLU A 409 -39.96 -11.66 -13.61
C GLU A 409 -39.30 -12.12 -14.91
N GLU A 410 -38.00 -12.44 -14.92
CA GLU A 410 -37.31 -13.01 -16.09
C GLU A 410 -37.70 -14.48 -16.33
N LYS A 411 -37.74 -15.31 -15.28
CA LYS A 411 -38.25 -16.70 -15.37
C LYS A 411 -39.72 -16.75 -15.81
N ALA A 412 -40.52 -15.70 -15.55
CA ALA A 412 -41.89 -15.58 -16.05
C ALA A 412 -41.99 -15.14 -17.53
N LYS A 413 -40.92 -14.59 -18.11
CA LYS A 413 -40.86 -14.15 -19.53
C LYS A 413 -40.23 -15.19 -20.45
N GLU A 414 -39.36 -16.07 -19.94
CA GLU A 414 -38.75 -17.18 -20.68
C GLU A 414 -39.48 -18.49 -20.37
N GLY A 415 -40.54 -18.76 -21.13
CA GLY A 415 -41.15 -20.09 -21.15
C GLY A 415 -40.29 -21.09 -21.94
N GLU A 416 -39.97 -22.21 -21.28
CA GLU A 416 -39.56 -23.51 -21.85
C GLU A 416 -38.46 -23.49 -22.94
N GLY A 417 -37.19 -23.59 -22.53
CA GLY A 417 -36.07 -23.92 -23.40
C GLY A 417 -34.86 -24.40 -22.59
N GLU A 418 -34.71 -25.72 -22.45
CA GLU A 418 -33.57 -26.40 -21.80
C GLU A 418 -32.28 -26.31 -22.65
N GLU A 419 -31.16 -25.98 -22.01
CA GLU A 419 -29.89 -26.71 -22.08
C GLU A 419 -29.00 -26.21 -20.92
N GLU A 420 -29.06 -26.94 -19.81
CA GLU A 420 -28.29 -26.70 -18.58
C GLU A 420 -26.79 -26.97 -18.82
N GLY A 421 -25.95 -25.98 -18.50
CA GLY A 421 -24.53 -26.17 -18.31
C GLY A 421 -24.25 -26.50 -16.84
N GLU A 422 -23.67 -27.65 -16.57
CA GLU A 422 -23.43 -28.32 -15.26
C GLU A 422 -22.56 -27.53 -14.23
N GLY A 423 -22.44 -26.20 -14.33
CA GLY A 423 -21.64 -25.37 -13.43
C GLY A 423 -22.40 -24.30 -12.63
N GLU A 424 -23.70 -24.15 -12.84
CA GLU A 424 -24.54 -23.14 -12.14
C GLU A 424 -25.39 -23.74 -11.00
N GLU A 425 -25.58 -25.05 -10.96
CA GLU A 425 -26.52 -25.73 -10.03
C GLU A 425 -26.18 -25.54 -8.54
N ASP A 426 -24.89 -25.54 -8.17
CA ASP A 426 -24.49 -25.40 -6.76
C ASP A 426 -24.72 -23.97 -6.20
N ASN A 427 -24.67 -22.94 -7.06
CA ASN A 427 -24.82 -21.55 -6.64
C ASN A 427 -26.30 -21.16 -6.48
N GLU A 428 -27.19 -21.80 -7.25
CA GLU A 428 -28.62 -21.49 -7.22
C GLU A 428 -29.33 -22.08 -5.99
N GLN A 429 -28.91 -23.26 -5.51
CA GLN A 429 -29.47 -23.85 -4.29
C GLN A 429 -29.06 -23.09 -3.01
N GLU A 430 -27.77 -22.71 -2.88
CA GLU A 430 -27.32 -21.87 -1.75
C GLU A 430 -27.93 -20.45 -1.78
N GLU A 431 -28.11 -19.85 -2.96
CA GLU A 431 -28.76 -18.54 -3.08
C GLU A 431 -30.26 -18.60 -2.74
N GLY A 432 -30.97 -19.68 -3.09
CA GLY A 432 -32.40 -19.86 -2.82
C GLY A 432 -32.75 -19.95 -1.32
N GLU A 433 -32.00 -20.73 -0.54
CA GLU A 433 -32.22 -20.85 0.91
C GLU A 433 -31.86 -19.56 1.68
N ASN A 434 -30.88 -18.81 1.18
CA ASN A 434 -30.44 -17.55 1.78
C ASN A 434 -31.49 -16.43 1.63
N ILE A 435 -32.34 -16.48 0.60
CA ILE A 435 -33.33 -15.43 0.33
C ILE A 435 -34.53 -15.52 1.28
N GLU A 436 -35.03 -16.71 1.60
CA GLU A 436 -36.13 -16.89 2.55
C GLU A 436 -35.70 -16.46 3.96
N ALA A 437 -34.50 -16.88 4.39
CA ALA A 437 -33.89 -16.44 5.64
C ALA A 437 -33.65 -14.92 5.69
N ALA A 438 -33.20 -14.31 4.58
CA ALA A 438 -33.00 -12.86 4.49
C ALA A 438 -34.31 -12.09 4.64
N LYS A 439 -35.41 -12.62 4.10
CA LYS A 439 -36.73 -12.01 4.22
C LYS A 439 -37.27 -12.08 5.65
N GLU A 440 -37.19 -13.24 6.29
CA GLU A 440 -37.60 -13.41 7.69
C GLU A 440 -36.81 -12.47 8.62
N LEU A 441 -35.49 -12.40 8.46
CA LEU A 441 -34.65 -11.49 9.25
C LEU A 441 -34.98 -10.01 9.01
N LEU A 442 -35.32 -9.62 7.78
CA LEU A 442 -35.71 -8.24 7.49
C LEU A 442 -37.05 -7.88 8.15
N ASP A 443 -38.01 -8.79 8.10
CA ASP A 443 -39.33 -8.61 8.70
C ASP A 443 -39.19 -8.53 10.24
N GLU A 444 -38.39 -9.40 10.86
CA GLU A 444 -38.08 -9.35 12.30
C GLU A 444 -37.43 -8.02 12.73
N ILE A 445 -36.45 -7.53 11.98
CA ILE A 445 -35.77 -6.25 12.25
C ILE A 445 -36.76 -5.09 12.14
N LYS A 446 -37.63 -5.10 11.13
CA LYS A 446 -38.65 -4.04 10.92
C LYS A 446 -39.71 -4.06 12.03
N GLU A 447 -40.21 -5.24 12.39
CA GLU A 447 -41.15 -5.39 13.50
C GLU A 447 -40.56 -4.94 14.85
N ASN A 448 -39.29 -5.27 15.14
CA ASN A 448 -38.62 -4.81 16.35
C ASN A 448 -38.49 -3.28 16.39
N MET A 449 -38.08 -2.67 15.27
CA MET A 449 -38.02 -1.20 15.17
C MET A 449 -39.39 -0.55 15.37
N GLU A 450 -40.46 -1.13 14.83
CA GLU A 450 -41.82 -0.61 15.01
C GLU A 450 -42.28 -0.67 16.48
N GLN A 451 -41.92 -1.73 17.20
CA GLN A 451 -42.24 -1.91 18.62
C GLN A 451 -41.48 -0.94 19.54
N ASN A 452 -40.27 -0.55 19.15
CA ASN A 452 -39.31 0.20 19.98
C ASN A 452 -39.13 1.67 19.55
N ASN A 453 -40.15 2.30 18.96
CA ASN A 453 -40.11 3.70 18.50
C ASN A 453 -38.95 4.00 17.52
N GLY A 454 -38.60 3.04 16.66
CA GLY A 454 -37.53 3.16 15.66
C GLY A 454 -36.12 2.83 16.17
N HIS A 455 -35.99 2.23 17.35
CA HIS A 455 -34.71 1.72 17.87
C HIS A 455 -34.69 0.19 17.87
N LEU A 456 -33.54 -0.42 17.59
CA LEU A 456 -33.37 -1.86 17.74
C LEU A 456 -32.97 -2.20 19.18
N ASP A 457 -33.46 -3.35 19.65
CA ASP A 457 -33.01 -3.92 20.92
C ASP A 457 -31.52 -4.31 20.87
N ASP A 458 -30.89 -4.33 22.05
CA ASP A 458 -29.46 -4.56 22.15
C ASP A 458 -29.03 -5.93 21.62
N GLU A 459 -29.87 -6.97 21.72
CA GLU A 459 -29.63 -8.30 21.13
C GLU A 459 -29.46 -8.23 19.60
N PHE A 460 -30.38 -7.56 18.90
CA PHE A 460 -30.29 -7.37 17.44
C PHE A 460 -29.09 -6.49 17.06
N ARG A 461 -28.81 -5.43 17.85
CA ARG A 461 -27.66 -4.56 17.63
C ARG A 461 -26.36 -5.34 17.75
N ILE A 462 -26.22 -6.19 18.77
CA ILE A 462 -25.04 -7.04 18.97
C ILE A 462 -24.92 -8.05 17.82
N LYS A 463 -25.99 -8.74 17.44
CA LYS A 463 -25.98 -9.71 16.33
C LYS A 463 -25.54 -9.06 15.02
N ILE A 464 -26.16 -7.95 14.62
CA ILE A 464 -25.81 -7.22 13.39
C ILE A 464 -24.37 -6.70 13.45
N MET A 465 -23.93 -6.23 14.62
CA MET A 465 -22.57 -5.77 14.81
C MET A 465 -21.56 -6.93 14.69
N LYS A 466 -21.85 -8.07 15.30
CA LYS A 466 -21.01 -9.27 15.25
C LYS A 466 -20.86 -9.77 13.82
N ASP A 467 -21.96 -9.84 13.06
CA ASP A 467 -21.96 -10.14 11.63
C ASP A 467 -21.01 -9.22 10.84
N LYS A 468 -21.08 -7.90 11.13
CA LYS A 468 -20.23 -6.91 10.45
C LYS A 468 -18.76 -7.10 10.80
N LEU A 469 -18.43 -7.34 12.07
CA LEU A 469 -17.05 -7.58 12.49
C LEU A 469 -16.49 -8.90 11.94
N MET A 470 -17.35 -9.90 11.73
CA MET A 470 -17.02 -11.18 11.11
C MET A 470 -16.94 -11.12 9.57
N SER A 471 -17.32 -10.01 8.96
CA SER A 471 -17.19 -9.83 7.51
C SER A 471 -15.73 -9.83 7.05
N MET A 472 -15.47 -10.31 5.83
CA MET A 472 -14.11 -10.39 5.26
C MET A 472 -13.35 -9.04 5.27
N PRO A 473 -13.95 -7.90 4.92
CA PRO A 473 -13.25 -6.62 4.96
C PRO A 473 -12.72 -6.28 6.37
N CYS A 474 -13.55 -6.49 7.41
CA CYS A 474 -13.17 -6.24 8.80
C CYS A 474 -12.14 -7.25 9.32
N ARG A 475 -12.20 -8.52 8.89
CA ARG A 475 -11.25 -9.58 9.27
C ARG A 475 -9.89 -9.43 8.59
N ASN A 476 -9.86 -8.92 7.36
CA ASN A 476 -8.63 -8.76 6.58
C ASN A 476 -7.93 -7.44 6.92
N GLN A 477 -8.61 -6.31 6.73
CA GLN A 477 -7.99 -4.99 6.88
C GLN A 477 -8.04 -4.51 8.34
N GLY A 478 -9.07 -4.90 9.09
CA GLY A 478 -9.36 -4.38 10.42
C GLY A 478 -10.44 -3.29 10.37
N TYR A 479 -10.65 -2.64 11.51
CA TYR A 479 -11.77 -1.71 11.69
C TYR A 479 -11.46 -0.66 12.77
N VAL A 480 -12.23 0.43 12.76
CA VAL A 480 -12.30 1.39 13.86
C VAL A 480 -13.74 1.48 14.38
N LEU A 481 -13.94 1.07 15.62
CA LEU A 481 -15.22 1.14 16.33
C LEU A 481 -15.44 2.52 16.94
N ASP A 482 -16.55 3.16 16.60
CA ASP A 482 -16.98 4.43 17.21
C ASP A 482 -18.00 4.20 18.33
N GLY A 483 -17.50 4.09 19.56
CA GLY A 483 -18.29 4.22 20.80
C GLY A 483 -19.24 3.08 21.16
N PHE A 484 -19.42 2.05 20.32
CA PHE A 484 -20.16 0.83 20.64
C PHE A 484 -19.19 -0.36 20.74
N PRO A 485 -19.28 -1.24 21.76
CA PRO A 485 -20.30 -1.34 22.82
C PRO A 485 -20.25 -0.20 23.85
N GLU A 486 -21.38 0.07 24.53
CA GLU A 486 -21.51 1.14 25.54
C GLU A 486 -21.51 0.61 26.98
N THR A 487 -21.82 -0.67 27.21
CA THR A 487 -21.87 -1.30 28.54
C THR A 487 -21.00 -2.55 28.61
N TYR A 488 -20.61 -2.94 29.83
CA TYR A 488 -19.86 -4.17 30.08
C TYR A 488 -20.57 -5.40 29.51
N GLU A 489 -21.88 -5.55 29.77
CA GLU A 489 -22.70 -6.66 29.26
C GLU A 489 -22.71 -6.73 27.72
N GLN A 490 -22.87 -5.59 27.04
CA GLN A 490 -22.81 -5.53 25.58
C GLN A 490 -21.44 -5.94 25.04
N ALA A 491 -20.35 -5.59 25.74
CA ALA A 491 -19.01 -5.98 25.34
C ALA A 491 -18.79 -7.49 25.48
N VAL A 492 -19.24 -8.08 26.60
CA VAL A 492 -19.21 -9.54 26.80
C VAL A 492 -19.97 -10.25 25.69
N ASP A 493 -21.21 -9.84 25.41
CA ASP A 493 -22.03 -10.51 24.41
C ASP A 493 -21.54 -10.31 22.97
N LEU A 494 -20.91 -9.18 22.66
CA LEU A 494 -20.35 -8.93 21.33
C LEU A 494 -19.08 -9.74 21.09
N PHE A 495 -18.21 -9.85 22.08
CA PHE A 495 -16.88 -10.45 21.94
C PHE A 495 -16.78 -11.89 22.46
N LYS A 496 -17.84 -12.46 23.04
CA LYS A 496 -17.85 -13.89 23.42
C LYS A 496 -17.62 -14.80 22.21
N GLU A 497 -16.91 -15.89 22.46
CA GLU A 497 -16.70 -16.97 21.51
C GLU A 497 -18.01 -17.74 21.31
N ASP A 498 -18.38 -17.99 20.05
CA ASP A 498 -19.59 -18.79 19.74
C ASP A 498 -19.21 -20.28 19.86
N ASP A 499 -19.04 -20.76 21.09
CA ASP A 499 -18.84 -22.19 21.36
C ASP A 499 -20.19 -22.93 21.18
N GLU A 500 -20.61 -23.18 19.93
CA GLU A 500 -21.67 -24.18 19.63
C GLU A 500 -21.15 -25.64 19.71
N ALA A 501 -19.90 -25.88 20.17
CA ALA A 501 -19.25 -27.18 20.06
C ALA A 501 -18.80 -27.86 21.37
N GLU A 502 -18.90 -27.24 22.56
CA GLU A 502 -18.65 -27.96 23.81
C GLU A 502 -19.71 -27.61 24.87
N GLY A 503 -20.25 -28.64 25.49
CA GLY A 503 -21.53 -28.62 26.18
C GLY A 503 -21.61 -27.72 27.41
N GLU A 504 -22.86 -27.40 27.74
CA GLU A 504 -23.34 -26.73 28.95
C GLU A 504 -22.93 -27.48 30.24
N GLU A 505 -21.65 -27.56 30.60
CA GLU A 505 -21.24 -28.14 31.90
C GLU A 505 -20.02 -27.44 32.55
N GLU A 506 -19.84 -26.11 32.50
CA GLU A 506 -18.91 -25.42 33.43
C GLU A 506 -19.37 -24.02 33.88
N GLU A 507 -20.61 -23.88 34.36
CA GLU A 507 -21.06 -22.58 34.95
C GLU A 507 -20.74 -22.39 36.46
N GLU A 508 -20.09 -23.33 37.17
CA GLU A 508 -19.89 -23.18 38.63
C GLU A 508 -18.45 -23.05 39.19
N GLU A 509 -17.37 -23.10 38.40
CA GLU A 509 -16.01 -22.94 38.95
C GLU A 509 -15.03 -22.10 38.12
N ALA A 510 -15.25 -20.78 38.01
CA ALA A 510 -14.23 -19.89 37.43
C ALA A 510 -14.22 -18.45 37.96
N LYS A 511 -14.28 -18.25 39.29
CA LYS A 511 -13.83 -16.97 39.88
C LYS A 511 -12.29 -16.92 39.87
N GLY A 512 -11.71 -16.61 38.71
CA GLY A 512 -10.27 -16.39 38.55
C GLY A 512 -9.63 -16.80 37.23
N LYS A 513 -10.40 -17.29 36.23
CA LYS A 513 -9.88 -17.53 34.86
C LYS A 513 -10.34 -16.38 33.96
N MET A 514 -9.47 -15.91 33.06
CA MET A 514 -9.82 -14.88 32.06
C MET A 514 -11.05 -15.32 31.26
N PRO A 515 -12.01 -14.41 30.98
CA PRO A 515 -13.16 -14.75 30.16
C PRO A 515 -12.72 -15.17 28.76
N LYS A 516 -13.33 -16.21 28.19
CA LYS A 516 -13.09 -16.58 26.79
C LYS A 516 -13.64 -15.49 25.87
N PHE A 517 -12.87 -15.09 24.86
CA PHE A 517 -13.26 -14.08 23.89
C PHE A 517 -12.77 -14.45 22.49
N ASN A 518 -13.50 -13.96 21.49
CA ASN A 518 -13.21 -14.21 20.09
C ASN A 518 -12.02 -13.37 19.61
N GLN A 519 -10.86 -14.00 19.46
CA GLN A 519 -9.61 -13.37 19.01
C GLN A 519 -9.69 -12.77 17.60
N ILE A 520 -10.64 -13.23 16.77
CA ILE A 520 -10.82 -12.73 15.40
C ILE A 520 -11.40 -11.31 15.44
N ILE A 521 -12.36 -11.04 16.32
CA ILE A 521 -13.07 -9.76 16.36
C ILE A 521 -12.63 -8.83 17.48
N ILE A 522 -11.89 -9.26 18.50
CA ILE A 522 -11.49 -8.38 19.61
C ILE A 522 -10.54 -7.23 19.14
N PRO A 523 -10.73 -5.98 19.60
CA PRO A 523 -9.82 -4.86 19.32
C PRO A 523 -8.41 -5.06 19.91
N GLU A 524 -7.36 -4.62 19.21
CA GLU A 524 -5.96 -4.61 19.70
C GLU A 524 -5.66 -3.32 20.48
N PHE A 525 -6.18 -2.17 20.00
CA PHE A 525 -5.95 -0.86 20.61
C PHE A 525 -7.24 -0.23 21.10
N ILE A 526 -7.23 0.28 22.34
CA ILE A 526 -8.37 0.93 22.96
C ILE A 526 -7.95 2.34 23.39
N PHE A 527 -8.65 3.35 22.86
CA PHE A 527 -8.41 4.75 23.20
C PHE A 527 -9.65 5.35 23.87
N SER A 528 -9.49 5.79 25.11
CA SER A 528 -10.53 6.45 25.89
C SER A 528 -10.29 7.95 25.96
N LEU A 529 -11.14 8.71 25.27
CA LEU A 529 -11.09 10.16 25.25
C LEU A 529 -11.71 10.72 26.54
N THR A 530 -10.99 11.59 27.24
CA THR A 530 -11.44 12.24 28.47
C THR A 530 -11.49 13.75 28.28
N ALA A 531 -12.51 14.37 28.86
CA ALA A 531 -12.73 15.82 28.85
C ALA A 531 -13.70 16.22 29.96
N SER A 532 -13.66 17.49 30.39
CA SER A 532 -14.63 18.05 31.34
C SER A 532 -15.95 18.42 30.66
N ASP A 533 -17.04 18.41 31.44
CA ASP A 533 -18.38 18.72 30.91
C ASP A 533 -18.49 20.18 30.45
N GLU A 534 -17.78 21.10 31.11
CA GLU A 534 -17.68 22.51 30.70
C GLU A 534 -17.00 22.65 29.34
N PHE A 535 -15.91 21.91 29.12
CA PHE A 535 -15.19 21.94 27.85
C PHE A 535 -16.05 21.41 26.69
N LEU A 536 -16.75 20.29 26.91
CA LEU A 536 -17.60 19.68 25.88
C LEU A 536 -18.80 20.57 25.54
N THR A 537 -19.43 21.16 26.55
CA THR A 537 -20.56 22.10 26.37
C THR A 537 -20.10 23.34 25.59
N ASN A 538 -18.97 23.96 25.98
CA ASN A 538 -18.42 25.11 25.27
C ASN A 538 -18.05 24.79 23.81
N ARG A 539 -17.53 23.58 23.56
CA ARG A 539 -17.18 23.15 22.21
C ARG A 539 -18.41 23.04 21.30
N ILE A 540 -19.53 22.54 21.81
CA ILE A 540 -20.78 22.41 21.04
C ILE A 540 -21.45 23.77 20.81
N ILE A 541 -21.42 24.67 21.80
CA ILE A 541 -21.92 26.04 21.64
C ILE A 541 -21.18 26.78 20.52
N ASN A 542 -19.88 26.52 20.35
CA ASN A 542 -19.06 27.15 19.32
C ASN A 542 -19.18 26.49 17.92
N LEU A 543 -19.97 25.43 17.76
CA LEU A 543 -20.18 24.79 16.45
C LEU A 543 -21.19 25.58 15.61
N PRO A 544 -20.99 25.67 14.27
CA PRO A 544 -21.96 26.32 13.39
C PRO A 544 -23.33 25.62 13.43
N GLU A 545 -24.42 26.39 13.43
CA GLU A 545 -25.80 25.86 13.46
C GLU A 545 -26.07 24.83 12.35
N MET A 546 -25.44 24.97 11.17
CA MET A 546 -25.54 24.01 10.07
C MET A 546 -25.05 22.59 10.44
N LYS A 547 -24.05 22.46 11.33
CA LYS A 547 -23.54 21.17 11.80
C LYS A 547 -24.36 20.59 12.97
N VAL A 548 -25.14 21.44 13.64
CA VAL A 548 -25.94 21.09 14.81
C VAL A 548 -27.38 20.72 14.41
N ALA A 549 -27.94 21.40 13.40
CA ALA A 549 -29.30 21.17 12.90
C ALA A 549 -29.48 19.73 12.38
N GLY A 550 -30.44 19.01 12.96
CA GLY A 550 -30.74 17.61 12.59
C GLY A 550 -29.85 16.55 13.24
N THR A 551 -28.91 16.93 14.12
CA THR A 551 -28.06 16.00 14.87
C THR A 551 -28.48 15.88 16.34
N ARG A 552 -27.93 14.89 17.06
CA ARG A 552 -28.10 14.72 18.52
C ARG A 552 -27.44 15.83 19.37
N TYR A 553 -26.87 16.86 18.74
CA TYR A 553 -26.22 18.01 19.40
C TYR A 553 -27.17 19.16 19.73
N THR A 554 -28.49 18.94 19.66
CA THR A 554 -29.46 19.88 20.26
C THR A 554 -29.23 19.95 21.78
N GLU A 555 -29.35 21.15 22.37
CA GLU A 555 -28.94 21.45 23.75
C GLU A 555 -29.49 20.43 24.77
N ASP A 556 -30.79 20.10 24.67
CA ASP A 556 -31.44 19.15 25.57
C ASP A 556 -31.00 17.69 25.36
N GLN A 557 -30.83 17.25 24.11
CA GLN A 557 -30.45 15.86 23.79
C GLN A 557 -28.97 15.59 24.11
N PHE A 558 -28.11 16.59 23.93
CA PHE A 558 -26.70 16.49 24.25
C PHE A 558 -26.48 16.33 25.75
N LEU A 559 -27.09 17.19 26.58
CA LEU A 559 -26.98 17.13 28.04
C LEU A 559 -27.52 15.80 28.60
N GLN A 560 -28.63 15.29 28.04
CA GLN A 560 -29.16 13.97 28.39
C GLN A 560 -28.18 12.84 28.05
N SER A 561 -27.58 12.88 26.85
CA SER A 561 -26.62 11.88 26.39
C SER A 561 -25.34 11.91 27.23
N LEU A 562 -24.85 13.09 27.58
CA LEU A 562 -23.68 13.27 28.45
C LEU A 562 -23.96 12.76 29.86
N THR A 563 -25.12 13.08 30.43
CA THR A 563 -25.53 12.58 31.75
C THR A 563 -25.65 11.06 31.75
N ARG A 564 -26.23 10.47 30.70
CA ARG A 564 -26.32 9.01 30.53
C ARG A 564 -24.93 8.38 30.47
N PHE A 565 -24.03 8.94 29.66
CA PHE A 565 -22.65 8.45 29.53
C PHE A 565 -21.91 8.45 30.88
N ARG A 566 -22.03 9.52 31.67
CA ARG A 566 -21.39 9.61 33.00
C ARG A 566 -21.97 8.63 34.02
N LYS A 567 -23.25 8.28 33.91
CA LYS A 567 -23.89 7.28 34.78
C LYS A 567 -23.47 5.86 34.45
N ILE A 568 -23.29 5.56 33.16
CA ILE A 568 -22.87 4.23 32.70
C ILE A 568 -21.38 4.04 33.00
N ASN A 569 -20.56 5.05 32.75
CA ASN A 569 -19.12 5.00 32.97
C ASN A 569 -18.74 5.45 34.39
N THR A 570 -19.06 4.61 35.38
CA THR A 570 -18.61 4.74 36.78
C THR A 570 -17.61 3.65 37.13
N ASP A 571 -16.72 3.92 38.11
CA ASP A 571 -15.47 3.16 38.37
C ASP A 571 -15.62 1.63 38.44
N ASP A 572 -16.78 1.10 38.82
CA ASP A 572 -16.98 -0.32 39.10
C ASP A 572 -17.48 -1.16 37.89
N MET A 573 -18.06 -0.57 36.83
CA MET A 573 -18.75 -1.31 35.74
C MET A 573 -18.63 -0.65 34.36
N THR A 574 -17.41 -0.29 33.93
CA THR A 574 -17.20 0.31 32.59
C THR A 574 -16.88 -0.74 31.52
N VAL A 575 -17.11 -0.40 30.25
CA VAL A 575 -16.61 -1.19 29.10
C VAL A 575 -15.09 -1.33 29.15
N LEU A 576 -14.39 -0.34 29.69
CA LEU A 576 -12.93 -0.35 29.81
C LEU A 576 -12.46 -1.43 30.78
N ASN A 577 -13.22 -1.69 31.85
CA ASN A 577 -12.92 -2.75 32.82
C ASN A 577 -12.93 -4.14 32.15
N TYR A 578 -13.86 -4.38 31.22
CA TYR A 578 -13.90 -5.63 30.44
C TYR A 578 -12.59 -5.86 29.69
N PHE A 579 -12.07 -4.83 29.01
CA PHE A 579 -10.82 -4.96 28.27
C PHE A 579 -9.59 -5.08 29.18
N ASP A 580 -9.58 -4.40 30.33
CA ASP A 580 -8.53 -4.57 31.34
C ASP A 580 -8.50 -6.00 31.90
N GLU A 581 -9.67 -6.65 32.09
CA GLU A 581 -9.76 -8.07 32.47
C GLU A 581 -9.20 -9.01 31.40
N LEU A 582 -9.19 -8.58 30.14
CA LEU A 582 -8.58 -9.28 29.01
C LEU A 582 -7.09 -8.96 28.82
N GLU A 583 -6.46 -8.23 29.74
CA GLU A 583 -5.08 -7.72 29.63
C GLU A 583 -4.86 -6.75 28.45
N ILE A 584 -5.94 -6.15 27.91
CA ILE A 584 -5.89 -5.14 26.86
C ILE A 584 -6.06 -3.76 27.49
N HIS A 585 -4.95 -3.11 27.84
CA HIS A 585 -4.97 -1.87 28.61
C HIS A 585 -5.48 -0.64 27.83
N PRO A 586 -6.58 0.00 28.27
CA PRO A 586 -7.09 1.23 27.68
C PRO A 586 -6.12 2.40 27.83
N GLN A 587 -5.90 3.13 26.73
CA GLN A 587 -5.10 4.36 26.74
C GLN A 587 -5.98 5.58 26.90
N PHE A 588 -5.75 6.35 27.95
CA PHE A 588 -6.53 7.55 28.24
C PHE A 588 -5.89 8.79 27.60
N ILE A 589 -6.67 9.52 26.82
CA ILE A 589 -6.24 10.77 26.17
C ILE A 589 -7.12 11.92 26.65
N ASP A 590 -6.52 12.88 27.35
CA ASP A 590 -7.19 14.11 27.75
C ASP A 590 -7.17 15.12 26.59
N ILE A 591 -8.35 15.43 26.06
CA ILE A 591 -8.51 16.36 24.92
C ILE A 591 -8.36 17.81 25.38
N ALA A 592 -8.67 18.12 26.64
CA ALA A 592 -8.66 19.49 27.15
C ALA A 592 -7.24 20.07 27.18
N VAL A 593 -6.21 19.22 27.31
CA VAL A 593 -4.80 19.60 27.37
C VAL A 593 -4.32 20.27 26.08
N TYR A 594 -4.92 19.96 24.93
CA TYR A 594 -4.42 20.42 23.63
C TYR A 594 -5.08 21.71 23.13
N GLU A 595 -6.13 22.19 23.81
CA GLU A 595 -6.90 23.40 23.45
C GLU A 595 -7.27 23.50 21.96
N ASP A 596 -7.34 22.37 21.26
CA ASP A 596 -7.53 22.31 19.82
C ASP A 596 -8.99 21.95 19.49
N PRO A 597 -9.75 22.88 18.88
CA PRO A 597 -11.14 22.63 18.49
C PRO A 597 -11.29 21.55 17.41
N GLU A 598 -10.24 21.16 16.68
CA GLU A 598 -10.27 20.15 15.62
C GLU A 598 -9.64 18.80 16.00
N ASN A 599 -9.09 18.65 17.21
CA ASN A 599 -8.37 17.44 17.66
C ASN A 599 -7.17 17.02 16.78
N SER A 600 -6.61 17.95 16.01
CA SER A 600 -5.50 17.69 15.07
C SER A 600 -4.23 17.17 15.77
N LEU A 601 -4.04 17.49 17.06
CA LEU A 601 -2.90 17.03 17.86
C LEU A 601 -3.11 15.65 18.50
N THR A 602 -4.35 15.16 18.55
CA THR A 602 -4.70 13.88 19.16
C THR A 602 -4.42 12.72 18.22
N VAL A 603 -4.70 12.88 16.93
CA VAL A 603 -4.52 11.84 15.91
C VAL A 603 -3.05 11.42 15.75
N PRO A 604 -2.05 12.33 15.67
CA PRO A 604 -0.65 11.96 15.60
C PRO A 604 -0.15 11.16 16.83
N LYS A 605 -0.74 11.37 18.02
CA LYS A 605 -0.40 10.59 19.21
C LYS A 605 -0.91 9.17 19.09
N ILE A 606 -2.17 9.01 18.69
CA ILE A 606 -2.76 7.69 18.43
C ILE A 606 -1.95 6.96 17.34
N ILE A 607 -1.57 7.67 16.27
CA ILE A 607 -0.73 7.11 15.19
C ILE A 607 0.62 6.65 15.74
N LYS A 608 1.26 7.44 16.61
CA LYS A 608 2.54 7.08 17.22
C LYS A 608 2.45 5.82 18.08
N GLU A 609 1.35 5.62 18.80
CA GLU A 609 1.13 4.44 19.65
C GLU A 609 0.81 3.19 18.83
N ILE A 610 0.05 3.33 17.73
CA ILE A 610 -0.29 2.22 16.83
C ILE A 610 0.92 1.80 15.98
N GLY A 611 1.66 2.75 15.43
CA GLY A 611 2.81 2.52 14.54
C GLY A 611 2.49 2.68 13.05
N GLU A 612 3.27 2.00 12.21
CA GLU A 612 3.14 2.09 10.76
C GLU A 612 1.93 1.30 10.23
N PRO A 613 1.30 1.74 9.11
CA PRO A 613 0.21 1.00 8.49
C PRO A 613 0.59 -0.44 8.10
N ARG A 614 -0.25 -1.40 8.51
CA ARG A 614 -0.07 -2.84 8.27
C ARG A 614 -0.89 -3.36 7.06
N ASN A 615 -1.18 -2.50 6.10
CA ASN A 615 -2.00 -2.81 4.91
C ASN A 615 -1.23 -2.44 3.63
N TYR A 616 -1.76 -2.81 2.46
CA TYR A 616 -1.27 -2.29 1.18
C TYR A 616 -1.21 -0.77 1.24
N GLY A 617 -0.02 -0.22 0.98
CA GLY A 617 0.19 1.23 0.91
C GLY A 617 -0.66 1.90 -0.17
N LEU A 618 -0.41 3.18 -0.42
CA LEU A 618 -1.01 3.87 -1.54
C LEU A 618 -0.69 3.13 -2.85
N THR A 619 -1.69 2.89 -3.69
CA THR A 619 -1.46 2.33 -5.03
C THR A 619 -0.64 3.33 -5.84
N ASP A 620 0.03 2.89 -6.89
CA ASP A 620 0.86 3.81 -7.69
C ASP A 620 0.00 4.90 -8.35
N GLU A 621 -1.26 4.59 -8.69
CA GLU A 621 -2.22 5.57 -9.19
C GLU A 621 -2.66 6.56 -8.11
N GLU A 622 -2.87 6.10 -6.87
CA GLU A 622 -3.17 6.98 -5.73
C GLU A 622 -1.98 7.86 -5.36
N LYS A 623 -0.76 7.33 -5.39
CA LYS A 623 0.47 8.11 -5.18
C LYS A 623 0.60 9.20 -6.23
N GLU A 624 0.44 8.85 -7.50
CA GLU A 624 0.52 9.82 -8.59
C GLU A 624 -0.60 10.87 -8.50
N ALA A 625 -1.81 10.46 -8.12
CA ALA A 625 -2.92 11.38 -7.90
C ALA A 625 -2.68 12.31 -6.70
N LEU A 626 -2.11 11.80 -5.61
CA LEU A 626 -1.76 12.58 -4.42
C LEU A 626 -0.60 13.53 -4.70
N GLU A 627 0.40 13.11 -5.47
CA GLU A 627 1.47 13.97 -5.99
C GLU A 627 0.91 15.08 -6.89
N ARG A 628 -0.05 14.76 -7.76
CA ARG A 628 -0.75 15.75 -8.59
C ARG A 628 -1.54 16.74 -7.73
N GLN A 629 -2.31 16.27 -6.76
CA GLN A 629 -3.06 17.14 -5.84
C GLN A 629 -2.12 18.03 -5.02
N ALA A 630 -1.03 17.48 -4.47
CA ALA A 630 -0.05 18.25 -3.73
C ALA A 630 0.65 19.30 -4.61
N ALA A 631 0.91 18.99 -5.88
CA ALA A 631 1.45 19.95 -6.84
C ALA A 631 0.44 21.07 -7.14
N GLU A 632 -0.84 20.74 -7.33
CA GLU A 632 -1.91 21.71 -7.53
C GLU A 632 -2.10 22.62 -6.31
N GLU A 633 -2.12 22.07 -5.10
CA GLU A 633 -2.22 22.85 -3.86
C GLU A 633 -1.02 23.79 -3.67
N ARG A 634 0.19 23.33 -3.97
CA ARG A 634 1.39 24.18 -3.96
C ARG A 634 1.25 25.36 -4.93
N LEU A 635 0.76 25.11 -6.15
CA LEU A 635 0.53 26.16 -7.14
C LEU A 635 -0.54 27.17 -6.69
N VAL A 636 -1.63 26.71 -6.08
CA VAL A 636 -2.68 27.58 -5.54
C VAL A 636 -2.13 28.45 -4.41
N LYS A 637 -1.34 27.87 -3.50
CA LYS A 637 -0.73 28.59 -2.38
C LYS A 637 0.28 29.63 -2.86
N GLU A 638 1.15 29.28 -3.81
CA GLU A 638 2.10 30.22 -4.43
C GLU A 638 1.37 31.36 -5.14
N ALA A 639 0.25 31.07 -5.83
CA ALA A 639 -0.56 32.10 -6.48
C ALA A 639 -1.23 33.05 -5.46
N GLN A 640 -1.73 32.52 -4.33
CA GLN A 640 -2.29 33.33 -3.26
C GLN A 640 -1.24 34.23 -2.59
N GLU A 641 -0.07 33.67 -2.26
CA GLU A 641 1.04 34.42 -1.68
C GLU A 641 1.53 35.53 -2.63
N LYS A 642 1.62 35.23 -3.94
CA LYS A 642 1.98 36.22 -4.96
C LYS A 642 0.93 37.32 -5.09
N ALA A 643 -0.36 36.98 -5.09
CA ALA A 643 -1.44 37.96 -5.15
C ALA A 643 -1.45 38.87 -3.90
N GLU A 644 -1.17 38.31 -2.72
CA GLU A 644 -1.06 39.09 -1.49
C GLU A 644 0.15 40.02 -1.51
N GLN A 645 1.29 39.56 -2.03
CA GLN A 645 2.48 40.40 -2.25
C GLN A 645 2.19 41.53 -3.25
N GLU A 646 1.59 41.23 -4.41
CA GLU A 646 1.22 42.22 -5.41
C GLU A 646 0.24 43.27 -4.83
N TYR A 647 -0.70 42.85 -3.99
CA TYR A 647 -1.61 43.75 -3.30
C TYR A 647 -0.89 44.67 -2.30
N LYS A 648 0.03 44.13 -1.48
CA LYS A 648 0.85 44.92 -0.55
C LYS A 648 1.73 45.92 -1.30
N GLU A 649 2.41 45.48 -2.36
CA GLU A 649 3.25 46.35 -3.19
C GLU A 649 2.45 47.46 -3.89
N ALA A 650 1.24 47.15 -4.37
CA ALA A 650 0.34 48.14 -4.95
C ALA A 650 -0.04 49.22 -3.93
N LYS A 651 -0.42 48.81 -2.72
CA LYS A 651 -0.75 49.73 -1.64
C LYS A 651 0.43 50.61 -1.23
N GLU A 652 1.63 50.02 -1.07
CA GLU A 652 2.84 50.80 -0.77
C GLU A 652 3.23 51.76 -1.89
N ARG A 653 2.98 51.39 -3.15
CA ARG A 653 3.21 52.25 -4.32
C ARG A 653 2.24 53.43 -4.32
N GLU A 654 0.96 53.21 -4.02
CA GLU A 654 -0.03 54.28 -3.85
C GLU A 654 0.36 55.24 -2.71
N GLU A 655 0.74 54.72 -1.54
CA GLU A 655 1.18 55.55 -0.40
C GLU A 655 2.46 56.35 -0.71
N ARG A 656 3.39 55.78 -1.47
CA ARG A 656 4.60 56.50 -1.93
C ARG A 656 4.25 57.61 -2.92
N MET A 657 3.34 57.34 -3.87
CA MET A 657 2.89 58.37 -4.83
C MET A 657 2.18 59.52 -4.10
N ALA A 658 1.29 59.23 -3.15
CA ALA A 658 0.61 60.26 -2.35
C ALA A 658 1.59 61.14 -1.56
N ARG A 659 2.57 60.52 -0.87
CA ARG A 659 3.63 61.27 -0.16
C ARG A 659 4.49 62.11 -1.10
N TRP A 660 4.80 61.58 -2.29
CA TRP A 660 5.57 62.32 -3.29
C TRP A 660 4.79 63.52 -3.81
N GLU A 661 3.49 63.38 -4.08
CA GLU A 661 2.63 64.49 -4.50
C GLU A 661 2.52 65.58 -3.43
N GLU A 662 2.36 65.21 -2.16
CA GLU A 662 2.36 66.16 -1.04
C GLU A 662 3.70 66.90 -0.91
N TRP A 663 4.81 66.16 -0.97
CA TRP A 663 6.14 66.75 -0.93
C TRP A 663 6.37 67.70 -2.11
N ASN A 664 5.93 67.33 -3.32
CA ASN A 664 6.09 68.15 -4.51
C ASN A 664 5.31 69.47 -4.39
N LYS A 665 4.07 69.43 -3.85
CA LYS A 665 3.30 70.65 -3.53
C LYS A 665 4.01 71.54 -2.51
N GLN A 666 4.57 70.95 -1.45
CA GLN A 666 5.34 71.71 -0.46
C GLN A 666 6.59 72.35 -1.07
N GLN A 667 7.30 71.63 -1.95
CA GLN A 667 8.47 72.17 -2.66
C GLN A 667 8.09 73.31 -3.59
N GLU A 668 6.98 73.22 -4.32
CA GLU A 668 6.48 74.31 -5.15
C GLU A 668 6.13 75.56 -4.33
N GLU A 669 5.50 75.37 -3.17
CA GLU A 669 5.18 76.48 -2.26
C GLU A 669 6.45 77.12 -1.67
N VAL A 670 7.44 76.33 -1.27
CA VAL A 670 8.74 76.85 -0.80
C VAL A 670 9.45 77.64 -1.91
N LYS A 671 9.50 77.12 -3.14
CA LYS A 671 10.09 77.86 -4.28
C LYS A 671 9.38 79.19 -4.52
N LYS A 672 8.07 79.23 -4.36
CA LYS A 672 7.28 80.46 -4.49
C LYS A 672 7.63 81.46 -3.39
N GLN A 673 7.71 81.01 -2.14
CA GLN A 673 8.13 81.84 -1.01
C GLN A 673 9.56 82.36 -1.16
N GLU A 674 10.50 81.54 -1.65
CA GLU A 674 11.86 81.96 -1.95
C GLU A 674 11.89 83.05 -3.04
N LEU A 675 11.09 82.90 -4.09
CA LEU A 675 10.98 83.88 -5.16
C LEU A 675 10.42 85.22 -4.65
N GLU A 676 9.36 85.17 -3.83
CA GLU A 676 8.78 86.36 -3.18
C GLU A 676 9.78 87.04 -2.24
N LEU A 677 10.54 86.27 -1.47
CA LEU A 677 11.60 86.79 -0.59
C LEU A 677 12.71 87.47 -1.40
N LEU A 678 13.18 86.82 -2.48
CA LEU A 678 14.19 87.40 -3.38
C LEU A 678 13.69 88.68 -4.03
N GLU A 679 12.43 88.71 -4.46
CA GLU A 679 11.80 89.91 -5.01
C GLU A 679 11.78 91.02 -3.95
N ALA A 680 11.33 90.73 -2.72
CA ALA A 680 11.32 91.68 -1.60
C ALA A 680 12.72 92.20 -1.23
N GLN A 681 13.74 91.34 -1.20
CA GLN A 681 15.13 91.74 -0.98
C GLN A 681 15.68 92.61 -2.11
N SER A 682 15.17 92.43 -3.34
CA SER A 682 15.55 93.27 -4.48
C SER A 682 14.90 94.65 -4.46
N VAL A 683 13.79 94.85 -3.72
CA VAL A 683 13.04 96.12 -3.69
C VAL A 683 13.87 97.32 -3.23
N PRO A 684 14.66 97.29 -2.12
CA PRO A 684 15.48 98.42 -1.72
C PRO A 684 16.53 98.81 -2.76
N LEU A 685 17.19 97.83 -3.37
CA LEU A 685 18.17 98.05 -4.44
C LEU A 685 17.49 98.64 -5.68
N ARG A 686 16.35 98.09 -6.09
CA ARG A 686 15.56 98.60 -7.22
C ARG A 686 15.07 100.03 -6.95
N ASN A 687 14.60 100.33 -5.75
CA ASN A 687 14.18 101.68 -5.35
C ASN A 687 15.36 102.67 -5.32
N TYR A 688 16.53 102.25 -4.85
CA TYR A 688 17.75 103.06 -4.90
C TYR A 688 18.14 103.36 -6.35
N LEU A 689 18.18 102.35 -7.21
CA LEU A 689 18.46 102.51 -8.64
C LEU A 689 17.44 103.43 -9.30
N MET A 690 16.15 103.24 -9.04
CA MET A 690 15.06 104.08 -9.58
C MET A 690 15.13 105.54 -9.10
N LYS A 691 15.59 105.80 -7.88
CA LYS A 691 15.65 107.16 -7.32
C LYS A 691 16.93 107.91 -7.70
N ASN A 692 18.07 107.23 -7.67
CA ASN A 692 19.38 107.88 -7.75
C ASN A 692 20.07 107.71 -9.11
N VAL A 693 19.87 106.58 -9.79
CA VAL A 693 20.55 106.28 -11.07
C VAL A 693 19.61 106.53 -12.25
N MET A 694 18.35 106.11 -12.13
CA MET A 694 17.39 106.12 -13.23
C MET A 694 17.07 107.52 -13.75
N PRO A 695 16.92 108.59 -12.95
CA PRO A 695 16.64 109.93 -13.49
C PRO A 695 17.79 110.43 -14.37
N THR A 696 19.04 110.27 -13.94
CA THR A 696 20.24 110.67 -14.68
C THR A 696 20.45 109.81 -15.92
N LEU A 697 20.25 108.49 -15.79
CA LEU A 697 20.29 107.55 -16.91
C LEU A 697 19.21 107.88 -17.94
N MET A 698 17.97 108.15 -17.51
CA MET A 698 16.84 108.44 -18.40
C MET A 698 16.99 109.80 -19.09
N GLN A 699 17.55 110.80 -18.41
CA GLN A 699 17.98 112.05 -19.05
C GLN A 699 19.10 111.82 -20.05
N GLY A 700 20.11 111.02 -19.70
CA GLY A 700 21.19 110.64 -20.61
C GLY A 700 20.69 109.90 -21.84
N ILE A 701 19.72 108.99 -21.68
CA ILE A 701 19.10 108.24 -22.78
C ILE A 701 18.31 109.20 -23.67
N ASN A 702 17.53 110.11 -23.09
CA ASN A 702 16.81 111.13 -23.87
C ASN A 702 17.78 112.04 -24.64
N GLU A 703 18.89 112.43 -24.04
CA GLU A 703 19.89 113.30 -24.67
C GLU A 703 20.69 112.55 -25.76
N CYS A 704 20.98 111.27 -25.53
CA CYS A 704 21.54 110.36 -26.51
C CYS A 704 20.58 110.17 -27.70
N CYS A 705 19.28 110.00 -27.45
CA CYS A 705 18.26 109.91 -28.50
C CYS A 705 18.11 111.22 -29.29
N ARG A 706 18.36 112.38 -28.67
CA ARG A 706 18.33 113.70 -29.31
C ARG A 706 19.52 113.94 -30.21
N ILE A 707 20.72 113.60 -29.74
CA ILE A 707 21.99 113.87 -30.43
C ILE A 707 22.32 112.78 -31.46
N ARG A 708 21.83 111.55 -31.24
CA ARG A 708 22.14 110.35 -32.04
C ARG A 708 23.65 110.22 -32.35
N PRO A 709 24.49 110.08 -31.32
CA PRO A 709 25.93 109.85 -31.51
C PRO A 709 26.18 108.48 -32.16
N GLU A 710 27.32 108.32 -32.84
CA GLU A 710 27.69 107.05 -33.51
C GLU A 710 27.86 105.88 -32.53
N ASP A 711 28.31 106.14 -31.29
CA ASP A 711 28.35 105.16 -30.20
C ASP A 711 27.46 105.62 -29.02
N PRO A 712 26.21 105.15 -28.96
CA PRO A 712 25.27 105.54 -27.91
C PRO A 712 25.66 105.01 -26.54
N VAL A 713 26.36 103.87 -26.44
CA VAL A 713 26.72 103.27 -25.14
C VAL A 713 27.82 104.10 -24.47
N ASN A 714 28.85 104.45 -25.23
CA ASN A 714 29.98 105.22 -24.71
C ASN A 714 29.57 106.67 -24.37
N PHE A 715 28.71 107.28 -25.20
CA PHE A 715 28.11 108.59 -24.90
C PHE A 715 27.30 108.57 -23.60
N LEU A 716 26.46 107.54 -23.41
CA LEU A 716 25.65 107.40 -22.19
C LEU A 716 26.52 107.23 -20.95
N ALA A 717 27.59 106.44 -21.05
CA ALA A 717 28.54 106.23 -19.97
C ALA A 717 29.23 107.55 -19.56
N GLU A 718 29.74 108.32 -20.52
CA GLU A 718 30.31 109.66 -20.24
C GLU A 718 29.29 110.62 -19.64
N TYR A 719 28.05 110.61 -20.15
CA TYR A 719 26.98 111.50 -19.69
C TYR A 719 26.62 111.24 -18.23
N ILE A 720 26.51 109.96 -17.83
CA ILE A 720 26.23 109.57 -16.45
C ILE A 720 27.43 109.90 -15.57
N PHE A 721 28.66 109.67 -16.05
CA PHE A 721 29.89 109.98 -15.30
C PHE A 721 30.01 111.47 -14.96
N LYS A 722 29.67 112.37 -15.92
CA LYS A 722 29.71 113.82 -15.71
C LYS A 722 28.63 114.34 -14.76
N ASN A 723 27.48 113.67 -14.69
CA ASN A 723 26.30 114.13 -13.94
C ASN A 723 26.03 113.32 -12.66
N SER A 724 26.99 112.54 -12.18
CA SER A 724 26.85 111.76 -10.95
C SER A 724 26.95 112.68 -9.71
N PRO A 725 25.97 112.64 -8.77
CA PRO A 725 25.88 113.57 -7.64
C PRO A 725 26.95 113.38 -6.54
N ASP A 726 27.66 112.25 -6.52
CA ASP A 726 28.69 111.94 -5.49
C ASP A 726 30.11 112.40 -5.86
N ILE A 727 30.28 113.07 -7.01
CA ILE A 727 31.59 113.58 -7.46
C ILE A 727 31.60 115.11 -7.34
N ASP A 728 32.11 115.60 -6.21
CA ASP A 728 32.22 117.02 -5.90
C ASP A 728 33.42 117.65 -6.66
N TRP A 729 33.17 118.10 -7.89
CA TRP A 729 34.19 118.61 -8.83
C TRP A 729 34.78 119.99 -8.49
N ASN A 730 34.36 120.63 -7.39
CA ASN A 730 34.85 121.97 -6.98
C ASN A 730 35.85 121.98 -5.81
N LYS A 731 36.42 120.82 -5.42
CA LYS A 731 37.74 120.79 -4.78
C LYS A 731 38.82 120.63 -5.85
N GLN A 732 39.30 121.76 -6.39
CA GLN A 732 40.57 121.79 -7.10
C GLN A 732 41.72 121.75 -6.09
N CYS A 733 42.51 120.67 -6.14
CA CYS A 733 43.97 120.68 -6.23
C CYS A 733 44.47 119.25 -6.47
#